data_AF-A0A8F7ULM3-F1
#
_entry.id   AF-A0A8F7ULM3-F1
#
_cell.length_a   1.000
_cell.length_b   1.000
_cell.length_c   1.000
_cell.angle_alpha   90.00
_cell.angle_beta   90.00
_cell.angle_gamma   90.00
#
_symmetry.space_group_name_H-M   'P 1'
#
loop_
_entity.id
_entity.type
_entity.pdbx_description
1 polymer ?
#
loop_
_entity_poly.entity_id
_entity_poly.type
_entity_poly.pdbx_seq_one_letter_code
_entity_poly.pdbx_strand_id
1 'polypeptide(L)'
;MPVVPTTSGRQVQSRGVSTQGFTAFKTPNMGEVIGGVAEQYAGVLAQAKQRANVALTQEATLQLNAVGNDLLNNPDSGFMNLQGKNAIGKGKEYVQQFDSQAQSIAASLPDEQARNAFLQQAQQQRIQFQTTAVRHEVGQVRQYEAGMQEGTLRSLAQQAISPGLFVPALMNARNSIIAYGKAHGQSDEEIESNFVQWREQAANRASEAWYTPTYQQIMGPEGKIEVTDTPSESQLFSAMIWQESGGNQYGKDGLPLVSQKGAVGVAQVMEDTGPEAARLAGVPWDRDKWLNDTRYNAKLGQAYFGAQMKKYDNNPVLAVAAYNAGPGAVDGWIKQFGDPRTGAVSNEQFAAAIPYDETRNYVAKVTGSAPAIPGTATMENLINQPFWDAMSPQNKSAMMSKVAGMYDMQAAAGRVSLQSRMQDDLAKLESGQKVNPISEREWLAVMPLQASPAERIQMRESFQQYQQAMTLQPVYQSIVQGSAQQGIAAVQSMVPQEDDPDFKFKQSLYATAQAKLNQVIKARESDPGTWLQTNSPVVKNAFEQYQNNQASGEYLVSRLQAEKDRLGINSKKVLPDAMVNNLISQIDNNKESSVTAIQSVAQSFGKYSDQVMQQVQKSAYPALQVIMATNNPRAANALWQNRSVKTSDLRGSFEKTDADSADSSWNDQSKDFAGTMVVQPGGSAVWNNFNEQGKRLTYTYMQRGMSPGDAAKQAYQDVLGEQYQTNGTWRMPNNAGHDIRDVNDGANVYLKNLSADQIMPLIGDARLPDEVNREQSISRIRDNAQWVTNNDETGLTLMMNGLLINNAQGQPITVSFADLAKLGAGNRTTWNSLTKFVQTPVKYTPGQSKNYTVESQRENLINIIQNGQQTGR
;
A
#
# COMPACT_ATOMS: atom_id res chain seq x y z
N MET A 1 1.35 43.74 10.52
CA MET A 1 1.44 45.21 10.51
C MET A 1 0.04 45.80 10.48
N PRO A 2 -0.35 46.61 11.48
CA PRO A 2 -1.48 47.51 11.34
C PRO A 2 -1.01 48.96 11.23
N VAL A 3 -1.60 49.66 10.27
CA VAL A 3 -1.37 51.04 9.87
C VAL A 3 -1.99 52.00 10.89
N VAL A 4 -1.23 53.04 11.26
CA VAL A 4 -1.64 54.14 12.15
C VAL A 4 -2.42 55.20 11.34
N PRO A 5 -3.60 55.66 11.79
CA PRO A 5 -4.19 56.89 11.28
C PRO A 5 -3.68 58.10 12.07
N THR A 6 -2.97 59.00 11.39
CA THR A 6 -2.60 60.33 11.86
C THR A 6 -3.73 61.33 11.60
N THR A 7 -4.10 62.13 12.60
CA THR A 7 -4.78 63.41 12.37
C THR A 7 -4.35 64.45 13.39
N SER A 8 -3.69 65.51 12.92
CA SER A 8 -3.71 66.82 13.57
C SER A 8 -3.46 67.91 12.52
N GLY A 9 -4.57 68.43 11.97
CA GLY A 9 -4.62 69.64 11.16
C GLY A 9 -4.88 70.88 12.05
N ARG A 10 -4.30 71.99 11.62
CA ARG A 10 -4.03 73.24 12.35
C ARG A 10 -5.20 74.24 12.34
N GLN A 11 -5.08 75.19 13.28
CA GLN A 11 -5.46 76.62 13.24
C GLN A 11 -6.84 77.08 13.69
N VAL A 12 -6.79 78.17 14.49
CA VAL A 12 -7.58 79.44 14.48
C VAL A 12 -7.60 79.97 15.93
N GLN A 13 -7.36 81.24 16.30
CA GLN A 13 -6.91 82.49 15.67
C GLN A 13 -6.54 83.45 16.82
N SER A 14 -5.52 84.28 16.62
CA SER A 14 -5.27 85.49 17.40
C SER A 14 -6.26 86.57 16.99
N ARG A 15 -6.93 87.21 17.95
CA ARG A 15 -7.60 88.50 17.76
C ARG A 15 -6.92 89.53 18.66
N GLY A 16 -6.13 90.40 18.05
CA GLY A 16 -5.74 91.67 18.63
C GLY A 16 -6.94 92.62 18.66
N VAL A 17 -7.01 93.45 19.69
CA VAL A 17 -7.86 94.63 19.73
C VAL A 17 -6.99 95.86 19.99
N SER A 18 -7.21 96.83 19.11
CA SER A 18 -6.56 98.11 18.89
C SER A 18 -6.37 98.98 20.15
N THR A 19 -5.16 99.54 20.25
CA THR A 19 -4.85 100.75 21.00
C THR A 19 -5.25 101.98 20.18
N GLN A 20 -6.03 102.89 20.78
CA GLN A 20 -6.20 104.28 20.33
C GLN A 20 -5.73 105.22 21.44
N GLY A 21 -4.97 106.22 21.04
CA GLY A 21 -4.08 107.00 21.88
C GLY A 21 -4.71 108.18 22.61
N PHE A 22 -3.88 108.78 23.45
CA PHE A 22 -3.83 110.23 23.63
C PHE A 22 -2.36 110.64 23.76
N THR A 23 -1.96 111.56 22.88
CA THR A 23 -0.69 112.26 22.81
C THR A 23 -0.60 113.30 23.92
N ALA A 24 0.57 113.43 24.55
CA ALA A 24 0.90 114.59 25.37
C ALA A 24 1.95 115.43 24.64
N PHE A 25 1.57 116.69 24.37
CA PHE A 25 2.43 117.71 23.79
C PHE A 25 3.45 118.26 24.80
N LYS A 26 4.64 118.55 24.26
CA LYS A 26 5.56 119.66 24.53
C LYS A 26 5.80 120.12 25.99
N THR A 27 7.07 119.96 26.36
CA THR A 27 7.86 120.79 27.28
C THR A 27 7.60 122.31 27.13
N PRO A 28 7.36 123.03 28.24
CA PRO A 28 7.77 124.42 28.41
C PRO A 28 9.10 124.49 29.19
N ASN A 29 9.88 125.51 28.86
CA ASN A 29 11.25 125.72 29.30
C ASN A 29 11.43 126.02 30.80
N MET A 30 12.62 125.61 31.28
CA MET A 30 13.49 126.22 32.29
C MET A 30 13.00 127.44 33.07
N GLY A 31 13.08 127.34 34.40
CA GLY A 31 13.30 128.47 35.29
C GLY A 31 12.26 128.63 36.40
N GLU A 32 12.68 128.30 37.62
CA GLU A 32 12.14 128.76 38.92
C GLU A 32 10.80 128.18 39.40
N VAL A 33 10.85 127.41 40.50
CA VAL A 33 10.47 127.84 41.86
C VAL A 33 10.33 126.59 42.75
N ILE A 34 11.09 126.57 43.85
CA ILE A 34 11.20 125.49 44.86
C ILE A 34 10.17 125.72 45.98
N GLY A 35 9.42 124.68 46.37
CA GLY A 35 8.75 124.60 47.68
C GLY A 35 7.48 123.74 47.71
N GLY A 36 7.55 122.49 48.20
CA GLY A 36 6.34 121.69 48.54
C GLY A 36 6.34 120.16 48.29
N VAL A 37 7.48 119.46 48.38
CA VAL A 37 7.61 118.08 47.82
C VAL A 37 7.61 116.94 48.87
N ALA A 38 7.60 117.19 50.19
CA ALA A 38 7.87 116.13 51.18
C ALA A 38 6.69 115.16 51.49
N GLU A 39 5.43 115.64 51.59
CA GLU A 39 4.30 114.78 52.01
C GLU A 39 3.71 113.91 50.88
N GLN A 40 3.88 114.30 49.62
CA GLN A 40 3.49 113.47 48.46
C GLN A 40 4.42 112.25 48.27
N TYR A 41 5.66 112.29 48.77
CA TYR A 41 6.63 111.19 48.61
C TYR A 41 6.31 109.97 49.50
N ALA A 42 5.77 110.17 50.71
CA ALA A 42 5.47 109.07 51.64
C ALA A 42 4.32 108.16 51.14
N GLY A 43 3.26 108.74 50.57
CA GLY A 43 2.15 107.99 49.97
C GLY A 43 2.56 107.22 48.71
N VAL A 44 3.45 107.80 47.89
CA VAL A 44 4.02 107.14 46.69
C VAL A 44 4.95 105.99 47.09
N LEU A 45 5.75 106.13 48.15
CA LEU A 45 6.61 105.07 48.69
C LEU A 45 5.82 103.90 49.29
N ALA A 46 4.75 104.16 50.04
CA ALA A 46 3.88 103.11 50.59
C ALA A 46 3.17 102.33 49.47
N GLN A 47 2.67 103.02 48.45
CA GLN A 47 2.03 102.40 47.28
C GLN A 47 3.05 101.63 46.42
N ALA A 48 4.28 102.12 46.28
CA ALA A 48 5.38 101.41 45.64
C ALA A 48 5.78 100.15 46.41
N LYS A 49 5.84 100.21 47.75
CA LYS A 49 6.11 99.04 48.61
C LYS A 49 5.01 97.98 48.50
N GLN A 50 3.74 98.38 48.48
CA GLN A 50 2.63 97.44 48.29
C GLN A 50 2.67 96.77 46.91
N ARG A 51 2.98 97.51 45.84
CA ARG A 51 3.19 96.95 44.49
C ARG A 51 4.40 96.00 44.44
N ALA A 52 5.49 96.34 45.12
CA ALA A 52 6.67 95.49 45.22
C ALA A 52 6.38 94.20 45.99
N ASN A 53 5.63 94.25 47.10
CA ASN A 53 5.19 93.07 47.85
C ASN A 53 4.31 92.14 46.99
N VAL A 54 3.40 92.70 46.18
CA VAL A 54 2.59 91.92 45.24
C VAL A 54 3.47 91.25 44.18
N ALA A 55 4.45 91.97 43.61
CA ALA A 55 5.37 91.42 42.63
C ALA A 55 6.26 90.30 43.21
N LEU A 56 6.81 90.48 44.42
CA LEU A 56 7.60 89.47 45.12
C LEU A 56 6.77 88.23 45.46
N THR A 57 5.51 88.41 45.87
CA THR A 57 4.57 87.31 46.12
C THR A 57 4.27 86.54 44.82
N GLN A 58 4.06 87.25 43.71
CA GLN A 58 3.85 86.64 42.39
C GLN A 58 5.08 85.87 41.92
N GLU A 59 6.28 86.42 42.09
CA GLU A 59 7.54 85.75 41.77
C GLU A 59 7.72 84.47 42.59
N ALA A 60 7.54 84.54 43.92
CA ALA A 60 7.59 83.39 44.81
C ALA A 60 6.56 82.30 44.42
N THR A 61 5.35 82.71 44.04
CA THR A 61 4.31 81.81 43.53
C THR A 61 4.69 81.14 42.21
N LEU A 62 5.34 81.87 41.28
CA LEU A 62 5.85 81.29 40.04
C LEU A 62 7.01 80.31 40.29
N GLN A 63 7.89 80.62 41.24
CA GLN A 63 8.98 79.73 41.66
C GLN A 63 8.43 78.43 42.26
N LEU A 64 7.44 78.51 43.16
CA LEU A 64 6.83 77.32 43.74
C LEU A 64 6.08 76.46 42.71
N ASN A 65 5.44 77.09 41.72
CA ASN A 65 4.84 76.38 40.59
C ASN A 65 5.90 75.60 39.78
N ALA A 66 7.06 76.20 39.52
CA ALA A 66 8.16 75.52 38.82
C ALA A 66 8.68 74.31 39.62
N VAL A 67 8.85 74.47 40.93
CA VAL A 67 9.23 73.38 41.84
C VAL A 67 8.18 72.26 41.83
N GLY A 68 6.90 72.59 41.95
CA GLY A 68 5.81 71.61 41.92
C GLY A 68 5.75 70.86 40.59
N ASN A 69 5.99 71.56 39.47
CA ASN A 69 6.05 70.93 38.15
C ASN A 69 7.26 70.00 38.00
N ASP A 70 8.44 70.38 38.49
CA ASP A 70 9.64 69.54 38.46
C ASP A 70 9.45 68.29 39.32
N LEU A 71 9.00 68.44 40.57
CA LEU A 71 8.72 67.33 41.47
C LEU A 71 7.70 66.33 40.91
N LEU A 72 6.74 66.77 40.08
CA LEU A 72 5.79 65.87 39.42
C LEU A 72 6.34 65.29 38.12
N ASN A 73 6.90 66.12 37.25
CA ASN A 73 7.07 65.82 35.83
C ASN A 73 8.53 65.74 35.36
N ASN A 74 9.51 65.91 36.24
CA ASN A 74 10.92 65.75 35.89
C ASN A 74 11.17 64.35 35.31
N PRO A 75 11.76 64.22 34.10
CA PRO A 75 11.89 62.93 33.41
C PRO A 75 12.68 61.87 34.20
N ASP A 76 13.61 62.31 35.05
CA ASP A 76 14.51 61.41 35.79
C ASP A 76 14.04 61.16 37.23
N SER A 77 13.34 62.12 37.85
CA SER A 77 13.05 62.11 39.28
C SER A 77 11.61 62.48 39.65
N GLY A 78 10.78 62.83 38.68
CA GLY A 78 9.40 63.26 38.88
C GLY A 78 8.51 62.11 39.36
N PHE A 79 7.61 62.41 40.31
CA PHE A 79 6.69 61.44 40.88
C PHE A 79 5.84 60.71 39.84
N MET A 80 5.45 61.39 38.76
CA MET A 80 4.61 60.83 37.70
C MET A 80 5.32 59.72 36.90
N ASN A 81 6.65 59.63 36.97
CA ASN A 81 7.43 58.59 36.30
C ASN A 81 7.59 57.32 37.14
N LEU A 82 7.22 57.36 38.43
CA LEU A 82 7.17 56.16 39.26
C LEU A 82 5.98 55.29 38.84
N GLN A 83 6.24 54.00 38.58
CA GLN A 83 5.24 53.03 38.14
C GLN A 83 5.11 51.85 39.11
N GLY A 84 3.90 51.28 39.19
CA GLY A 84 3.57 50.11 40.00
C GLY A 84 3.97 50.26 41.46
N LYS A 85 4.65 49.25 42.02
CA LYS A 85 5.11 49.25 43.43
C LYS A 85 5.99 50.45 43.80
N ASN A 86 6.72 51.03 42.84
CA ASN A 86 7.64 52.13 43.10
C ASN A 86 6.94 53.47 43.38
N ALA A 87 5.67 53.62 42.98
CA ALA A 87 4.87 54.82 43.26
C ALA A 87 4.17 54.78 44.63
N ILE A 88 3.99 53.57 45.19
CA ILE A 88 3.19 53.34 46.41
C ILE A 88 3.92 53.90 47.64
N GLY A 89 3.24 54.74 48.42
CA GLY A 89 3.76 55.43 49.60
C GLY A 89 4.64 56.64 49.28
N LYS A 90 5.03 56.84 48.02
CA LYS A 90 5.94 57.91 47.61
C LYS A 90 5.27 59.28 47.51
N GLY A 91 3.94 59.36 47.31
CA GLY A 91 3.24 60.64 47.23
C GLY A 91 3.43 61.52 48.47
N LYS A 92 3.49 60.91 49.66
CA LYS A 92 3.75 61.63 50.92
C LYS A 92 5.15 62.25 50.96
N GLU A 93 6.16 61.55 50.45
CA GLU A 93 7.54 62.05 50.39
C GLU A 93 7.65 63.26 49.46
N TYR A 94 7.01 63.21 48.29
CA TYR A 94 7.00 64.33 47.33
C TYR A 94 6.21 65.54 47.84
N VAL A 95 5.12 65.33 48.59
CA VAL A 95 4.40 66.41 49.27
C VAL A 95 5.27 67.06 50.36
N GLN A 96 6.06 66.29 51.10
CA GLN A 96 7.00 66.84 52.08
C GLN A 96 8.12 67.67 51.42
N GLN A 97 8.62 67.22 50.26
CA GLN A 97 9.59 67.99 49.48
C GLN A 97 8.99 69.31 48.99
N PHE A 98 7.75 69.28 48.50
CA PHE A 98 7.00 70.49 48.12
C PHE A 98 6.86 71.46 49.30
N ASP A 99 6.46 70.96 50.47
CA ASP A 99 6.29 71.76 51.70
C ASP A 99 7.61 72.42 52.15
N SER A 100 8.73 71.68 52.08
CA SER A 100 10.06 72.20 52.41
C SER A 100 10.49 73.34 51.48
N GLN A 101 10.20 73.22 50.18
CA GLN A 101 10.54 74.24 49.20
C GLN A 101 9.67 75.50 49.37
N ALA A 102 8.37 75.32 49.64
CA ALA A 102 7.49 76.43 49.97
C ALA A 102 7.99 77.22 51.20
N GLN A 103 8.46 76.53 52.25
CA GLN A 103 9.04 77.21 53.42
C GLN A 103 10.33 77.97 53.08
N SER A 104 11.20 77.40 52.24
CA SER A 104 12.44 78.05 51.79
C SER A 104 12.14 79.33 50.99
N ILE A 105 11.16 79.30 50.09
CA ILE A 105 10.72 80.47 49.32
C ILE A 105 10.07 81.52 50.24
N ALA A 106 9.28 81.11 51.23
CA ALA A 106 8.70 82.03 52.20
C ALA A 106 9.77 82.77 53.03
N ALA A 107 10.87 82.08 53.37
CA ALA A 107 11.96 82.64 54.15
C ALA A 107 12.79 83.68 53.39
N SER A 108 12.83 83.63 52.05
CA SER A 108 13.54 84.61 51.22
C SER A 108 12.78 85.93 51.02
N LEU A 109 11.47 85.97 51.35
CA LEU A 109 10.65 87.16 51.24
C LEU A 109 10.96 88.15 52.39
N PRO A 110 11.33 89.42 52.07
CA PRO A 110 11.82 90.38 53.06
C PRO A 110 10.69 91.05 53.88
N ASP A 111 9.44 90.99 53.42
CA ASP A 111 8.29 91.64 54.05
C ASP A 111 7.25 90.61 54.53
N GLU A 112 6.74 90.81 55.74
CA GLU A 112 5.82 89.86 56.40
C GLU A 112 4.47 89.74 55.68
N GLN A 113 3.98 90.83 55.08
CA GLN A 113 2.71 90.79 54.33
C GLN A 113 2.85 89.99 53.04
N ALA A 114 4.00 90.12 52.34
CA ALA A 114 4.32 89.32 51.17
C ALA A 114 4.47 87.83 51.52
N ARG A 115 5.13 87.52 52.65
CA ARG A 115 5.29 86.14 53.15
C ARG A 115 3.94 85.48 53.47
N ASN A 116 3.06 86.17 54.18
CA ASN A 116 1.74 85.64 54.54
C ASN A 116 0.84 85.46 53.31
N ALA A 117 0.87 86.41 52.37
CA ALA A 117 0.14 86.31 51.10
C ALA A 117 0.65 85.13 50.25
N PHE A 118 1.96 84.92 50.19
CA PHE A 118 2.57 83.77 49.52
C PHE A 118 2.17 82.45 50.18
N LEU A 119 2.25 82.32 51.51
CA LEU A 119 1.89 81.09 52.22
C LEU A 119 0.43 80.68 51.99
N GLN A 120 -0.49 81.63 51.86
CA GLN A 120 -1.88 81.35 51.47
C GLN A 120 -1.98 80.78 50.05
N GLN A 121 -1.22 81.32 49.09
CA GLN A 121 -1.18 80.81 47.71
C GLN A 121 -0.47 79.46 47.63
N ALA A 122 0.61 79.27 48.39
CA ALA A 122 1.35 78.02 48.50
C ALA A 122 0.45 76.89 49.01
N GLN A 123 -0.46 77.17 49.94
CA GLN A 123 -1.42 76.19 50.43
C GLN A 123 -2.40 75.72 49.33
N GLN A 124 -2.83 76.61 48.43
CA GLN A 124 -3.68 76.24 47.30
C GLN A 124 -2.92 75.37 46.30
N GLN A 125 -1.66 75.72 45.99
CA GLN A 125 -0.80 74.91 45.12
C GLN A 125 -0.50 73.54 45.73
N ARG A 126 -0.28 73.47 47.05
CA ARG A 126 -0.09 72.22 47.79
C ARG A 126 -1.28 71.27 47.63
N ILE A 127 -2.50 71.78 47.73
CA ILE A 127 -3.72 70.97 47.56
C ILE A 127 -3.78 70.39 46.15
N GLN A 128 -3.46 71.18 45.12
CA GLN A 128 -3.44 70.72 43.73
C GLN A 128 -2.35 69.66 43.51
N PHE A 129 -1.13 69.92 44.01
CA PHE A 129 -0.01 68.99 43.97
C PHE A 129 -0.36 67.65 44.62
N GLN A 130 -0.87 67.70 45.87
CA GLN A 130 -1.27 66.51 46.61
C GLN A 130 -2.39 65.74 45.90
N THR A 131 -3.37 66.44 45.31
CA THR A 131 -4.46 65.79 44.56
C THR A 131 -3.94 65.02 43.34
N THR A 132 -3.01 65.62 42.59
CA THR A 132 -2.38 64.97 41.43
C THR A 132 -1.55 63.76 41.85
N ALA A 133 -0.73 63.91 42.89
CA ALA A 133 0.07 62.81 43.43
C ALA A 133 -0.81 61.65 43.92
N VAL A 134 -1.86 61.92 44.70
CA VAL A 134 -2.77 60.88 45.20
C VAL A 134 -3.50 60.18 44.05
N ARG A 135 -3.96 60.89 43.02
CA ARG A 135 -4.62 60.26 41.87
C ARG A 135 -3.69 59.32 41.10
N HIS A 136 -2.44 59.75 40.85
CA HIS A 136 -1.44 58.91 40.19
C HIS A 136 -1.10 57.68 41.03
N GLU A 137 -0.84 57.87 42.32
CA GLU A 137 -0.54 56.79 43.26
C GLU A 137 -1.66 55.74 43.30
N VAL A 138 -2.91 56.16 43.46
CA VAL A 138 -4.08 55.26 43.45
C VAL A 138 -4.21 54.53 42.10
N GLY A 139 -3.92 55.21 40.98
CA GLY A 139 -3.89 54.58 39.67
C GLY A 139 -2.82 53.49 39.55
N GLN A 140 -1.61 53.76 40.06
CA GLN A 140 -0.50 52.80 40.06
C GLN A 140 -0.74 51.61 40.99
N VAL A 141 -1.34 51.83 42.17
CA VAL A 141 -1.77 50.76 43.08
C VAL A 141 -2.73 49.81 42.38
N ARG A 142 -3.79 50.34 41.77
CA ARG A 142 -4.80 49.53 41.05
C ARG A 142 -4.19 48.72 39.91
N GLN A 143 -3.30 49.32 39.12
CA GLN A 143 -2.61 48.62 38.02
C GLN A 143 -1.70 47.50 38.52
N TYR A 144 -0.94 47.76 39.59
CA TYR A 144 -0.06 46.76 40.20
C TYR A 144 -0.87 45.59 40.79
N GLU A 145 -1.94 45.88 41.52
CA GLU A 145 -2.83 44.86 42.09
C GLU A 145 -3.49 44.00 41.01
N ALA A 146 -4.01 44.62 39.94
CA ALA A 146 -4.58 43.90 38.80
C ALA A 146 -3.56 42.97 38.13
N GLY A 147 -2.32 43.45 37.91
CA GLY A 147 -1.24 42.65 37.34
C GLY A 147 -0.82 41.47 38.23
N MET A 148 -0.76 41.68 39.55
CA MET A 148 -0.45 40.61 40.52
C MET A 148 -1.56 39.56 40.58
N GLN A 149 -2.82 39.99 40.54
CA GLN A 149 -3.98 39.08 40.49
C GLN A 149 -3.93 38.25 39.20
N GLU A 150 -3.73 38.88 38.05
CA GLU A 150 -3.63 38.17 36.77
C GLU A 150 -2.47 37.17 36.76
N GLY A 151 -1.28 37.57 37.24
CA GLY A 151 -0.12 36.67 37.35
C GLY A 151 -0.37 35.47 38.26
N THR A 152 -1.04 35.70 39.41
CA THR A 152 -1.43 34.64 40.35
C THR A 152 -2.40 33.66 39.69
N LEU A 153 -3.46 34.17 39.07
CA LEU A 153 -4.47 33.36 38.38
C LEU A 153 -3.88 32.57 37.20
N ARG A 154 -2.94 33.15 36.45
CA ARG A 154 -2.21 32.44 35.38
C ARG A 154 -1.35 31.31 35.94
N SER A 155 -0.63 31.54 37.03
CA SER A 155 0.18 30.51 37.70
C SER A 155 -0.68 29.36 38.21
N LEU A 156 -1.82 29.66 38.86
CA LEU A 156 -2.77 28.66 39.33
C LEU A 156 -3.38 27.88 38.16
N ALA A 157 -3.69 28.55 37.04
CA ALA A 157 -4.19 27.88 35.84
C ALA A 157 -3.15 26.91 35.24
N GLN A 158 -1.85 27.22 35.36
CA GLN A 158 -0.78 26.31 34.96
C GLN A 158 -0.66 25.11 35.90
N GLN A 159 -0.78 25.32 37.22
CA GLN A 159 -0.80 24.23 38.20
C GLN A 159 -2.00 23.31 37.97
N ALA A 160 -3.16 23.88 37.64
CA ALA A 160 -4.39 23.14 37.39
C ALA A 160 -4.27 22.15 36.21
N ILE A 161 -3.28 22.29 35.33
CA ILE A 161 -3.06 21.29 34.26
C ILE A 161 -2.77 19.89 34.83
N SER A 162 -2.14 19.81 36.00
CA SER A 162 -1.84 18.53 36.66
C SER A 162 -3.05 18.02 37.43
N PRO A 163 -3.54 16.79 37.20
CA PRO A 163 -4.75 16.28 37.86
C PRO A 163 -4.71 16.36 39.40
N GLY A 164 -3.57 16.01 40.02
CA GLY A 164 -3.40 16.07 41.48
C GLY A 164 -3.37 17.50 42.06
N LEU A 165 -3.14 18.52 41.23
CA LEU A 165 -3.09 19.93 41.64
C LEU A 165 -4.33 20.72 41.20
N PHE A 166 -5.23 20.12 40.42
CA PHE A 166 -6.43 20.79 39.91
C PHE A 166 -7.30 21.36 41.03
N VAL A 167 -7.68 20.51 42.00
CA VAL A 167 -8.57 20.93 43.11
C VAL A 167 -7.89 21.96 44.01
N PRO A 168 -6.63 21.78 44.47
CA PRO A 168 -5.91 22.82 45.21
C PRO A 168 -5.82 24.15 44.46
N ALA A 169 -5.49 24.13 43.17
CA ALA A 169 -5.38 25.34 42.36
C ALA A 169 -6.73 26.05 42.22
N LEU A 170 -7.82 25.29 42.05
CA LEU A 170 -9.18 25.81 42.01
C LEU A 170 -9.56 26.52 43.31
N MET A 171 -9.30 25.91 44.46
CA MET A 171 -9.58 26.51 45.77
C MET A 171 -8.79 27.80 45.98
N ASN A 172 -7.51 27.79 45.64
CA ASN A 172 -6.66 28.98 45.76
C ASN A 172 -7.10 30.11 44.83
N ALA A 173 -7.51 29.79 43.60
CA ALA A 173 -8.01 30.78 42.67
C ALA A 173 -9.33 31.39 43.15
N ARG A 174 -10.25 30.58 43.66
CA ARG A 174 -11.51 31.07 44.26
C ARG A 174 -11.23 32.05 45.40
N ASN A 175 -10.34 31.68 46.32
CA ASN A 175 -9.97 32.55 47.43
C ASN A 175 -9.33 33.86 46.95
N SER A 176 -8.43 33.80 45.95
CA SER A 176 -7.80 34.98 45.36
C SER A 176 -8.81 35.90 44.68
N ILE A 177 -9.77 35.35 43.93
CA ILE A 177 -10.82 36.12 43.24
C ILE A 177 -11.77 36.78 44.24
N ILE A 178 -12.20 36.05 45.28
CA ILE A 178 -13.04 36.61 46.35
C ILE A 178 -12.31 37.75 47.08
N ALA A 179 -11.04 37.54 47.45
CA ALA A 179 -10.25 38.56 48.15
C ALA A 179 -10.07 39.82 47.29
N TYR A 180 -9.71 39.67 46.02
CA TYR A 180 -9.55 40.77 45.07
C TYR A 180 -10.88 41.52 44.84
N GLY A 181 -11.97 40.81 44.56
CA GLY A 181 -13.26 41.41 44.27
C GLY A 181 -13.84 42.19 45.45
N LYS A 182 -13.75 41.62 46.67
CA LYS A 182 -14.16 42.33 47.89
C LYS A 182 -13.35 43.60 48.13
N ALA A 183 -12.05 43.57 47.90
CA ALA A 183 -11.18 44.76 48.04
C ALA A 183 -11.53 45.87 47.02
N HIS A 184 -12.15 45.51 45.89
CA HIS A 184 -12.51 46.42 44.81
C HIS A 184 -14.00 46.77 44.76
N GLY A 185 -14.80 46.32 45.71
CA GLY A 185 -16.23 46.60 45.77
C GLY A 185 -17.07 45.93 44.67
N GLN A 186 -16.58 44.81 44.12
CA GLN A 186 -17.36 43.99 43.18
C GLN A 186 -18.56 43.34 43.90
N SER A 187 -19.66 43.19 43.17
CA SER A 187 -20.82 42.42 43.62
C SER A 187 -20.49 40.92 43.76
N ASP A 188 -21.28 40.19 44.55
CA ASP A 188 -21.12 38.74 44.69
C ASP A 188 -21.34 38.03 43.35
N GLU A 189 -22.24 38.55 42.51
CA GLU A 189 -22.47 38.06 41.14
C GLU A 189 -21.25 38.25 40.23
N GLU A 190 -20.58 39.40 40.30
CA GLU A 190 -19.34 39.65 39.52
C GLU A 190 -18.20 38.74 39.99
N ILE A 191 -18.05 38.54 41.31
CA ILE A 191 -17.03 37.66 41.89
C ILE A 191 -17.25 36.21 41.42
N GLU A 192 -18.49 35.72 41.50
CA GLU A 192 -18.81 34.36 41.07
C GLU A 192 -18.64 34.22 39.55
N SER A 193 -19.04 35.20 38.75
CA SER A 193 -18.81 35.21 37.30
C SER A 193 -17.33 35.13 36.95
N ASN A 194 -16.48 35.93 37.61
CA ASN A 194 -15.02 35.89 37.43
C ASN A 194 -14.43 34.52 37.79
N PHE A 195 -14.92 33.89 38.88
CA PHE A 195 -14.49 32.55 39.28
C PHE A 195 -14.93 31.48 38.29
N VAL A 196 -16.19 31.51 37.85
CA VAL A 196 -16.73 30.57 36.84
C VAL A 196 -15.93 30.67 35.54
N GLN A 197 -15.66 31.89 35.06
CA GLN A 197 -14.86 32.10 33.85
C GLN A 197 -13.45 31.52 33.98
N TRP A 198 -12.76 31.78 35.10
CA TRP A 198 -11.43 31.24 35.34
C TRP A 198 -11.45 29.71 35.46
N ARG A 199 -12.43 29.16 36.20
CA ARG A 199 -12.62 27.72 36.42
C ARG A 199 -12.77 26.99 35.09
N GLU A 200 -13.64 27.47 34.21
CA GLU A 200 -13.88 26.83 32.92
C GLU A 200 -12.65 26.89 32.01
N GLN A 201 -11.90 28.01 32.01
CA GLN A 201 -10.64 28.12 31.27
C GLN A 201 -9.57 27.15 31.80
N ALA A 202 -9.43 27.02 33.12
CA ALA A 202 -8.50 26.09 33.74
C ALA A 202 -8.88 24.63 33.43
N ALA A 203 -10.18 24.29 33.51
CA ALA A 203 -10.70 22.98 33.16
C ALA A 203 -10.40 22.62 31.69
N ASN A 204 -10.63 23.55 30.76
CA ASN A 204 -10.33 23.33 29.35
C ASN A 204 -8.85 23.06 29.11
N ARG A 205 -7.94 23.85 29.71
CA ARG A 205 -6.49 23.62 29.59
C ARG A 205 -6.05 22.26 30.13
N ALA A 206 -6.54 21.88 31.31
CA ALA A 206 -6.26 20.57 31.90
C ALA A 206 -6.75 19.43 31.00
N SER A 207 -7.91 19.62 30.37
CA SER A 207 -8.51 18.63 29.49
C SER A 207 -7.74 18.43 28.18
N GLU A 208 -7.20 19.50 27.58
CA GLU A 208 -6.33 19.37 26.39
C GLU A 208 -5.02 18.65 26.73
N ALA A 209 -4.47 18.90 27.92
CA ALA A 209 -3.25 18.25 28.40
C ALA A 209 -3.47 16.77 28.74
N TRP A 210 -4.70 16.37 29.10
CA TRP A 210 -5.09 14.97 29.23
C TRP A 210 -5.32 14.29 27.87
N TYR A 211 -5.96 14.99 26.93
CA TYR A 211 -6.30 14.45 25.61
C TYR A 211 -5.05 14.22 24.74
N THR A 212 -4.12 15.17 24.70
CA THR A 212 -2.99 15.15 23.76
C THR A 212 -2.09 13.90 23.88
N PRO A 213 -1.62 13.50 25.09
CA PRO A 213 -0.83 12.28 25.25
C PRO A 213 -1.63 11.02 24.90
N THR A 214 -2.91 11.00 25.26
CA THR A 214 -3.82 9.89 24.95
C THR A 214 -3.97 9.72 23.44
N TYR A 215 -4.16 10.82 22.70
CA TYR A 215 -4.19 10.82 21.24
C TYR A 215 -2.88 10.34 20.63
N GLN A 216 -1.74 10.82 21.12
CA GLN A 216 -0.42 10.42 20.61
C GLN A 216 -0.11 8.93 20.88
N GLN A 217 -0.51 8.40 22.03
CA GLN A 217 -0.35 6.98 22.35
C GLN A 217 -1.15 6.09 21.39
N ILE A 218 -2.30 6.56 20.92
CA ILE A 218 -3.22 5.80 20.07
C ILE A 218 -2.87 5.96 18.59
N MET A 219 -2.55 7.17 18.14
CA MET A 219 -2.42 7.55 16.73
C MET A 219 -0.98 7.88 16.30
N GLY A 220 -0.02 7.87 17.23
CA GLY A 220 1.39 8.14 16.94
C GLY A 220 2.09 7.00 16.18
N PRO A 221 3.30 7.24 15.64
CA PRO A 221 4.05 6.27 14.84
C PRO A 221 4.43 4.97 15.58
N GLU A 222 4.38 4.95 16.92
CA GLU A 222 4.55 3.76 17.76
C GLU A 222 3.24 3.24 18.38
N GLY A 223 2.09 3.81 18.00
CA GLY A 223 0.78 3.42 18.52
C GLY A 223 0.46 1.97 18.17
N LYS A 224 0.26 1.14 19.19
CA LYS A 224 -0.21 -0.24 19.03
C LYS A 224 -1.73 -0.26 19.17
N ILE A 225 -2.42 -0.79 18.16
CA ILE A 225 -3.83 -1.18 18.31
C ILE A 225 -3.84 -2.46 19.14
N GLU A 226 -3.88 -2.33 20.47
CA GLU A 226 -4.11 -3.47 21.35
C GLU A 226 -5.59 -3.85 21.30
N VAL A 227 -5.93 -4.84 20.46
CA VAL A 227 -7.24 -5.49 20.52
C VAL A 227 -7.17 -6.54 21.61
N THR A 228 -7.90 -6.35 22.70
CA THR A 228 -8.00 -7.37 23.77
C THR A 228 -8.99 -8.46 23.38
N ASP A 229 -8.69 -9.72 23.74
CA ASP A 229 -9.55 -10.88 23.47
C ASP A 229 -10.86 -10.85 24.29
N THR A 230 -11.00 -9.99 25.29
CA THR A 230 -12.27 -9.73 25.97
C THR A 230 -12.26 -8.29 26.48
N PRO A 231 -13.18 -7.43 26.02
CA PRO A 231 -13.23 -6.05 26.50
C PRO A 231 -13.61 -6.03 27.98
N SER A 232 -13.00 -5.13 28.75
CA SER A 232 -13.38 -4.87 30.14
C SER A 232 -14.78 -4.26 30.22
N GLU A 233 -15.38 -4.32 31.41
CA GLU A 233 -16.67 -3.67 31.68
C GLU A 233 -16.62 -2.17 31.35
N SER A 234 -15.53 -1.48 31.69
CA SER A 234 -15.35 -0.04 31.39
C SER A 234 -15.24 0.22 29.88
N GLN A 235 -14.62 -0.68 29.12
CA GLN A 235 -14.56 -0.59 27.66
C GLN A 235 -15.94 -0.80 27.03
N LEU A 236 -16.67 -1.82 27.47
CA LEU A 236 -18.05 -2.09 27.03
C LEU A 236 -18.97 -0.92 27.35
N PHE A 237 -18.93 -0.44 28.60
CA PHE A 237 -19.75 0.69 29.03
C PHE A 237 -19.41 1.95 28.24
N SER A 238 -18.13 2.20 27.94
CA SER A 238 -17.74 3.32 27.07
C SER A 238 -18.36 3.20 25.68
N ALA A 239 -18.27 2.02 25.04
CA ALA A 239 -18.89 1.77 23.75
C ALA A 239 -20.43 1.92 23.79
N MET A 240 -21.07 1.51 24.89
CA MET A 240 -22.50 1.72 25.12
C MET A 240 -22.85 3.20 25.19
N ILE A 241 -22.16 4.00 26.01
CA ILE A 241 -22.40 5.44 26.11
C ILE A 241 -22.31 6.14 24.74
N TRP A 242 -21.31 5.77 23.93
CA TRP A 242 -21.19 6.31 22.58
C TRP A 242 -22.37 5.93 21.69
N GLN A 243 -22.87 4.70 21.82
CA GLN A 243 -24.02 4.24 21.06
C GLN A 243 -25.35 4.84 21.56
N GLU A 244 -25.50 5.04 22.86
CA GLU A 244 -26.71 5.55 23.51
C GLU A 244 -26.93 7.04 23.23
N SER A 245 -25.88 7.85 23.38
CA SER A 245 -26.02 9.31 23.40
C SER A 245 -24.97 10.04 22.56
N GLY A 246 -24.02 9.32 21.96
CA GLY A 246 -22.81 9.93 21.43
C GLY A 246 -21.97 10.60 22.53
N GLY A 247 -22.12 10.16 23.79
CA GLY A 247 -21.48 10.75 24.95
C GLY A 247 -22.16 12.01 25.50
N ASN A 248 -23.34 12.37 25.02
CA ASN A 248 -23.98 13.64 25.37
C ASN A 248 -24.98 13.49 26.52
N GLN A 249 -24.82 14.31 27.56
CA GLN A 249 -25.87 14.50 28.57
C GLN A 249 -26.99 15.41 28.05
N TYR A 250 -26.67 16.34 27.17
CA TYR A 250 -27.55 17.42 26.71
C TYR A 250 -27.69 17.41 25.18
N GLY A 251 -28.87 17.77 24.69
CA GLY A 251 -29.13 18.03 23.28
C GLY A 251 -28.49 19.32 22.77
N LYS A 252 -28.62 19.58 21.46
CA LYS A 252 -28.09 20.79 20.81
C LYS A 252 -28.74 22.09 21.31
N ASP A 253 -29.94 21.97 21.87
CA ASP A 253 -30.72 23.02 22.52
C ASP A 253 -30.29 23.28 23.98
N GLY A 254 -29.34 22.50 24.51
CA GLY A 254 -28.87 22.62 25.89
C GLY A 254 -29.78 21.97 26.93
N LEU A 255 -30.88 21.33 26.51
CA LEU A 255 -31.76 20.57 27.40
C LEU A 255 -31.23 19.14 27.61
N PRO A 256 -31.60 18.44 28.70
CA PRO A 256 -31.23 17.04 28.88
C PRO A 256 -31.60 16.20 27.64
N LEU A 257 -30.69 15.35 27.19
CA LEU A 257 -30.92 14.49 26.02
C LEU A 257 -31.92 13.40 26.38
N VAL A 258 -33.10 13.42 25.77
CA VAL A 258 -34.17 12.44 26.02
C VAL A 258 -34.48 11.65 24.76
N SER A 259 -34.47 10.31 24.83
CA SER A 259 -34.94 9.45 23.74
C SER A 259 -36.46 9.48 23.59
N GLN A 260 -36.97 8.95 22.48
CA GLN A 260 -38.42 8.82 22.25
C GLN A 260 -39.14 8.03 23.34
N LYS A 261 -38.44 7.10 24.02
CA LYS A 261 -38.99 6.27 25.10
C LYS A 261 -38.84 6.90 26.48
N GLY A 262 -38.19 8.07 26.60
CA GLY A 262 -38.01 8.77 27.87
C GLY A 262 -36.70 8.45 28.61
N ALA A 263 -35.77 7.74 27.99
CA ALA A 263 -34.44 7.51 28.55
C ALA A 263 -33.62 8.80 28.50
N VAL A 264 -32.86 9.12 29.56
CA VAL A 264 -32.21 10.43 29.72
C VAL A 264 -30.69 10.32 29.81
N GLY A 265 -30.04 11.29 29.18
CA GLY A 265 -28.66 11.68 29.45
C GLY A 265 -27.63 10.76 28.80
N VAL A 266 -26.41 10.85 29.31
CA VAL A 266 -25.24 10.21 28.72
C VAL A 266 -25.37 8.68 28.67
N ALA A 267 -26.00 8.07 29.68
CA ALA A 267 -26.22 6.63 29.77
C ALA A 267 -27.62 6.17 29.34
N GLN A 268 -28.48 7.10 28.90
CA GLN A 268 -29.86 6.81 28.50
C GLN A 268 -30.59 5.94 29.54
N VAL A 269 -30.49 6.32 30.82
CA VAL A 269 -31.16 5.60 31.91
C VAL A 269 -32.63 6.03 31.94
N MET A 270 -33.55 5.05 31.92
CA MET A 270 -34.99 5.27 32.06
C MET A 270 -35.34 5.71 33.49
N GLU A 271 -36.36 6.57 33.65
CA GLU A 271 -36.81 7.03 34.97
C GLU A 271 -37.22 5.85 35.87
N ASP A 272 -37.95 4.87 35.34
CA ASP A 272 -38.39 3.67 36.07
C ASP A 272 -37.22 2.78 36.54
N THR A 273 -36.10 2.77 35.79
CA THR A 273 -34.87 2.05 36.14
C THR A 273 -34.03 2.82 37.15
N GLY A 274 -34.22 4.13 37.24
CA GLY A 274 -33.44 5.06 38.05
C GLY A 274 -33.28 4.67 39.53
N PRO A 275 -34.36 4.37 40.26
CA PRO A 275 -34.29 3.95 41.67
C PRO A 275 -33.47 2.67 41.89
N GLU A 276 -33.60 1.68 41.01
CA GLU A 276 -32.81 0.44 41.09
C GLU A 276 -31.34 0.72 40.81
N ALA A 277 -31.05 1.47 39.75
CA ALA A 277 -29.70 1.86 39.37
C ALA A 277 -29.00 2.68 40.48
N ALA A 278 -29.72 3.58 41.15
CA ALA A 278 -29.21 4.37 42.27
C ALA A 278 -28.83 3.48 43.47
N ARG A 279 -29.70 2.51 43.80
CA ARG A 279 -29.43 1.51 44.83
C ARG A 279 -28.18 0.68 44.50
N LEU A 280 -28.03 0.23 43.25
CA LEU A 280 -26.86 -0.50 42.78
C LEU A 280 -25.59 0.36 42.83
N ALA A 281 -25.70 1.66 42.52
CA ALA A 281 -24.62 2.64 42.57
C ALA A 281 -24.24 3.11 43.99
N GLY A 282 -24.98 2.68 45.02
CA GLY A 282 -24.77 3.08 46.41
C GLY A 282 -25.05 4.57 46.67
N VAL A 283 -25.97 5.18 45.91
CA VAL A 283 -26.36 6.59 46.06
C VAL A 283 -27.88 6.70 46.27
N PRO A 284 -28.39 7.71 46.98
CA PRO A 284 -29.82 8.00 47.01
C PRO A 284 -30.33 8.34 45.61
N TRP A 285 -31.54 7.91 45.26
CA TRP A 285 -32.21 8.33 44.04
C TRP A 285 -32.51 9.83 44.10
N ASP A 286 -32.03 10.56 43.10
CA ASP A 286 -32.20 12.01 42.96
C ASP A 286 -32.56 12.31 41.51
N ARG A 287 -33.84 12.64 41.29
CA ARG A 287 -34.39 12.87 39.95
C ARG A 287 -33.75 14.08 39.27
N ASP A 288 -33.43 15.12 40.02
CA ASP A 288 -32.83 16.34 39.46
C ASP A 288 -31.40 16.07 38.98
N LYS A 289 -30.61 15.34 39.77
CA LYS A 289 -29.27 14.89 39.35
C LYS A 289 -29.34 13.90 38.19
N TRP A 290 -30.33 13.03 38.12
CA TRP A 290 -30.50 12.14 36.97
C TRP A 290 -30.71 12.90 35.65
N LEU A 291 -31.47 14.02 35.69
CA LEU A 291 -31.67 14.90 34.54
C LEU A 291 -30.43 15.74 34.22
N ASN A 292 -29.79 16.32 35.23
CA ASN A 292 -28.89 17.47 35.07
C ASN A 292 -27.43 17.20 35.48
N ASP A 293 -27.10 16.03 36.01
CA ASP A 293 -25.74 15.66 36.41
C ASP A 293 -25.24 14.47 35.58
N THR A 294 -24.33 14.75 34.65
CA THR A 294 -23.70 13.75 33.78
C THR A 294 -22.99 12.66 34.56
N ARG A 295 -22.34 12.99 35.67
CA ARG A 295 -21.58 12.03 36.49
C ARG A 295 -22.53 11.12 37.25
N TYR A 296 -23.61 11.70 37.79
CA TYR A 296 -24.66 10.93 38.43
C TYR A 296 -25.34 9.98 37.43
N ASN A 297 -25.77 10.48 36.26
CA ASN A 297 -26.41 9.68 35.21
C ASN A 297 -25.50 8.53 34.70
N ALA A 298 -24.23 8.83 34.40
CA ALA A 298 -23.25 7.81 34.01
C ALA A 298 -23.03 6.76 35.11
N LYS A 299 -22.95 7.18 36.38
CA LYS A 299 -22.79 6.27 37.52
C LYS A 299 -23.98 5.32 37.68
N LEU A 300 -25.19 5.81 37.46
CA LEU A 300 -26.40 4.96 37.44
C LEU A 300 -26.32 3.90 36.34
N GLY A 301 -26.03 4.33 35.11
CA GLY A 301 -25.89 3.44 33.97
C GLY A 301 -24.81 2.38 34.17
N GLN A 302 -23.64 2.79 34.69
CA GLN A 302 -22.52 1.89 34.95
C GLN A 302 -22.90 0.83 35.99
N ALA A 303 -23.53 1.24 37.10
CA ALA A 303 -23.94 0.30 38.14
C ALA A 303 -25.03 -0.68 37.65
N TYR A 304 -25.95 -0.21 36.81
CA TYR A 304 -26.97 -1.06 36.21
C TYR A 304 -26.35 -2.05 35.21
N PHE A 305 -25.42 -1.60 34.36
CA PHE A 305 -24.71 -2.48 33.43
C PHE A 305 -23.86 -3.52 34.15
N GLY A 306 -23.12 -3.13 35.20
CA GLY A 306 -22.35 -4.06 36.03
C GLY A 306 -23.23 -5.13 36.68
N ALA A 307 -24.47 -4.80 37.05
CA ALA A 307 -25.44 -5.80 37.52
C ALA A 307 -25.85 -6.78 36.41
N GLN A 308 -25.99 -6.33 35.16
CA GLN A 308 -26.24 -7.23 34.02
C GLN A 308 -25.03 -8.12 33.73
N MET A 309 -23.82 -7.56 33.72
CA MET A 309 -22.58 -8.33 33.57
C MET A 309 -22.51 -9.44 34.62
N LYS A 310 -22.78 -9.12 35.89
CA LYS A 310 -22.83 -10.11 36.97
C LYS A 310 -23.93 -11.16 36.78
N LYS A 311 -25.12 -10.76 36.32
CA LYS A 311 -26.26 -11.68 36.10
C LYS A 311 -25.94 -12.73 35.03
N TYR A 312 -25.22 -12.35 33.98
CA TYR A 312 -24.91 -13.23 32.85
C TYR A 312 -23.46 -13.75 32.86
N ASP A 313 -22.87 -13.94 34.04
CA ASP A 313 -21.53 -14.51 34.24
C ASP A 313 -20.44 -13.83 33.39
N ASN A 314 -20.48 -12.49 33.34
CA ASN A 314 -19.62 -11.63 32.54
C ASN A 314 -19.69 -11.88 31.02
N ASN A 315 -20.76 -12.48 30.50
CA ASN A 315 -20.98 -12.58 29.06
C ASN A 315 -21.37 -11.21 28.48
N PRO A 316 -20.53 -10.60 27.62
CA PRO A 316 -20.74 -9.25 27.14
C PRO A 316 -21.94 -9.15 26.18
N VAL A 317 -22.19 -10.18 25.36
CA VAL A 317 -23.32 -10.19 24.41
C VAL A 317 -24.65 -10.17 25.16
N LEU A 318 -24.80 -11.04 26.17
CA LEU A 318 -26.01 -11.14 26.97
C LEU A 318 -26.24 -9.88 27.82
N ALA A 319 -25.18 -9.37 28.46
CA ALA A 319 -25.28 -8.18 29.31
C ALA A 319 -25.63 -6.91 28.51
N VAL A 320 -25.00 -6.71 27.35
CA VAL A 320 -25.29 -5.58 26.45
C VAL A 320 -26.70 -5.70 25.87
N ALA A 321 -27.14 -6.90 25.48
CA ALA A 321 -28.51 -7.14 25.04
C ALA A 321 -29.51 -6.83 26.16
N ALA A 322 -29.20 -7.21 27.40
CA ALA A 322 -30.08 -7.00 28.55
C ALA A 322 -30.17 -5.53 28.96
N TYR A 323 -29.10 -4.75 28.78
CA TYR A 323 -29.15 -3.31 29.01
C TYR A 323 -30.14 -2.62 28.05
N ASN A 324 -30.10 -2.99 26.76
CA ASN A 324 -30.92 -2.36 25.73
C ASN A 324 -32.37 -2.89 25.67
N ALA A 325 -32.57 -4.20 25.74
CA ALA A 325 -33.89 -4.83 25.60
C ALA A 325 -34.54 -5.27 26.94
N GLY A 326 -33.81 -5.13 28.04
CA GLY A 326 -34.22 -5.60 29.35
C GLY A 326 -33.87 -7.08 29.60
N PRO A 327 -33.54 -7.45 30.85
CA PRO A 327 -33.12 -8.81 31.19
C PRO A 327 -34.18 -9.89 30.93
N GLY A 328 -35.47 -9.54 31.06
CA GLY A 328 -36.56 -10.50 30.82
C GLY A 328 -36.66 -10.96 29.36
N ALA A 329 -36.36 -10.08 28.40
CA ALA A 329 -36.32 -10.43 26.98
C ALA A 329 -35.15 -11.39 26.69
N VAL A 330 -33.96 -11.08 27.21
CA VAL A 330 -32.76 -11.92 27.06
C VAL A 330 -32.94 -13.29 27.69
N ASP A 331 -33.53 -13.39 28.88
CA ASP A 331 -33.86 -14.67 29.51
C ASP A 331 -34.82 -15.51 28.64
N GLY A 332 -35.76 -14.86 27.94
CA GLY A 332 -36.64 -15.50 26.98
C GLY A 332 -35.89 -16.03 25.76
N TRP A 333 -34.98 -15.22 25.20
CA TRP A 333 -34.14 -15.61 24.06
C TRP A 333 -33.17 -16.73 24.38
N ILE A 334 -32.59 -16.74 25.57
CA ILE A 334 -31.75 -17.85 26.06
C ILE A 334 -32.53 -19.17 26.06
N LYS A 335 -33.80 -19.15 26.51
CA LYS A 335 -34.66 -20.34 26.48
C LYS A 335 -35.01 -20.79 25.06
N GLN A 336 -35.13 -19.84 24.13
CA GLN A 336 -35.56 -20.11 22.76
C GLN A 336 -34.43 -20.56 21.84
N PHE A 337 -33.25 -19.92 21.94
CA PHE A 337 -32.13 -20.12 21.03
C PHE A 337 -31.07 -21.05 21.63
N GLY A 338 -30.96 -21.14 22.95
CA GLY A 338 -29.87 -21.79 23.67
C GLY A 338 -29.00 -20.77 24.42
N ASP A 339 -28.32 -21.23 25.48
CA ASP A 339 -27.47 -20.37 26.32
C ASP A 339 -26.02 -20.34 25.82
N PRO A 340 -25.51 -19.20 25.34
CA PRO A 340 -24.14 -19.12 24.84
C PRO A 340 -23.07 -19.33 25.93
N ARG A 341 -23.41 -19.15 27.21
CA ARG A 341 -22.49 -19.42 28.34
C ARG A 341 -22.22 -20.90 28.53
N THR A 342 -23.13 -21.75 28.06
CA THR A 342 -23.02 -23.22 28.15
C THR A 342 -22.45 -23.85 26.88
N GLY A 343 -22.21 -23.05 25.83
CA GLY A 343 -21.81 -23.53 24.50
C GLY A 343 -22.96 -24.12 23.68
N ALA A 344 -24.21 -24.03 24.14
CA ALA A 344 -25.38 -24.49 23.38
C ALA A 344 -25.56 -23.73 22.05
N VAL A 345 -25.12 -22.48 22.01
CA VAL A 345 -24.96 -21.63 20.81
C VAL A 345 -23.70 -20.78 20.97
N SER A 346 -23.15 -20.26 19.88
CA SER A 346 -22.09 -19.25 19.99
C SER A 346 -22.66 -17.86 20.35
N ASN A 347 -21.82 -16.96 20.84
CA ASN A 347 -22.20 -15.56 21.09
C ASN A 347 -22.67 -14.86 19.80
N GLU A 348 -22.04 -15.17 18.68
CA GLU A 348 -22.36 -14.62 17.36
C GLU A 348 -23.71 -15.14 16.87
N GLN A 349 -23.95 -16.46 17.02
CA GLN A 349 -25.23 -17.08 16.69
C GLN A 349 -26.36 -16.51 17.54
N PHE A 350 -26.13 -16.34 18.85
CA PHE A 350 -27.10 -15.73 19.75
C PHE A 350 -27.41 -14.28 19.34
N ALA A 351 -26.37 -13.46 19.13
CA ALA A 351 -26.53 -12.07 18.72
C ALA A 351 -27.27 -11.94 17.37
N ALA A 352 -26.98 -12.83 16.40
CA ALA A 352 -27.64 -12.86 15.11
C ALA A 352 -29.12 -13.29 15.20
N ALA A 353 -29.49 -14.09 16.21
CA ALA A 353 -30.86 -14.57 16.41
C ALA A 353 -31.78 -13.56 17.14
N ILE A 354 -31.23 -12.50 17.75
CA ILE A 354 -32.01 -11.47 18.48
C ILE A 354 -33.13 -10.92 17.59
N PRO A 355 -34.42 -11.04 17.97
CA PRO A 355 -35.54 -10.64 17.12
C PRO A 355 -35.67 -9.14 16.87
N TYR A 356 -35.19 -8.32 17.81
CA TYR A 356 -35.26 -6.86 17.70
C TYR A 356 -34.06 -6.35 16.90
N ASP A 357 -34.32 -5.80 15.70
CA ASP A 357 -33.26 -5.27 14.84
C ASP A 357 -32.45 -4.17 15.51
N GLU A 358 -33.11 -3.31 16.31
CA GLU A 358 -32.46 -2.28 17.13
C GLU A 358 -31.43 -2.91 18.07
N THR A 359 -31.85 -3.89 18.88
CA THR A 359 -30.99 -4.56 19.88
C THR A 359 -29.89 -5.39 19.23
N ARG A 360 -30.19 -6.12 18.15
CA ARG A 360 -29.20 -6.90 17.39
C ARG A 360 -28.09 -6.01 16.85
N ASN A 361 -28.44 -4.87 16.28
CA ASN A 361 -27.47 -3.88 15.81
C ASN A 361 -26.71 -3.21 16.95
N TYR A 362 -27.38 -2.93 18.07
CA TYR A 362 -26.79 -2.35 19.26
C TYR A 362 -25.70 -3.27 19.84
N VAL A 363 -26.02 -4.54 20.06
CA VAL A 363 -25.10 -5.56 20.59
C VAL A 363 -23.86 -5.67 19.71
N ALA A 364 -24.04 -5.88 18.41
CA ALA A 364 -22.93 -6.03 17.47
C ALA A 364 -22.00 -4.80 17.47
N LYS A 365 -22.56 -3.59 17.56
CA LYS A 365 -21.77 -2.35 17.57
C LYS A 365 -21.00 -2.19 18.89
N VAL A 366 -21.62 -2.44 20.03
CA VAL A 366 -20.99 -2.28 21.33
C VAL A 366 -19.88 -3.31 21.53
N THR A 367 -20.17 -4.60 21.32
CA THR A 367 -19.18 -5.67 21.54
C THR A 367 -18.06 -5.66 20.51
N GLY A 368 -18.32 -5.17 19.30
CA GLY A 368 -17.31 -5.00 18.26
C GLY A 368 -16.35 -3.84 18.52
N SER A 369 -16.87 -2.70 18.99
CA SER A 369 -16.03 -1.50 19.18
C SER A 369 -15.34 -1.41 20.54
N ALA A 370 -15.90 -2.03 21.59
CA ALA A 370 -15.33 -1.99 22.94
C ALA A 370 -13.87 -2.45 23.04
N PRO A 371 -13.41 -3.54 22.39
CA PRO A 371 -12.02 -3.98 22.48
C PRO A 371 -11.00 -2.96 21.96
N ALA A 372 -11.41 -2.08 21.05
CA ALA A 372 -10.56 -1.05 20.49
C ALA A 372 -10.41 0.17 21.41
N ILE A 373 -11.27 0.31 22.42
CA ILE A 373 -11.24 1.44 23.36
C ILE A 373 -10.05 1.27 24.32
N PRO A 374 -9.02 2.12 24.33
CA PRO A 374 -7.95 1.98 25.31
C PRO A 374 -8.47 2.18 26.73
N GLY A 375 -7.97 1.39 27.68
CA GLY A 375 -8.38 1.50 29.08
C GLY A 375 -8.27 2.94 29.62
N THR A 376 -7.20 3.66 29.26
CA THR A 376 -6.94 5.05 29.65
C THR A 376 -7.93 6.07 29.06
N ALA A 377 -8.59 5.75 27.94
CA ALA A 377 -9.51 6.63 27.24
C ALA A 377 -10.99 6.33 27.53
N THR A 378 -11.27 5.37 28.41
CA THR A 378 -12.65 5.01 28.79
C THR A 378 -13.43 6.20 29.34
N MET A 379 -14.75 6.15 29.16
CA MET A 379 -15.69 7.12 29.71
C MET A 379 -15.48 7.33 31.21
N GLU A 380 -15.33 6.22 31.92
CA GLU A 380 -15.09 6.19 33.36
C GLU A 380 -13.85 6.99 33.73
N ASN A 381 -12.74 6.81 33.00
CA ASN A 381 -11.51 7.56 33.26
C ASN A 381 -11.67 9.06 32.94
N LEU A 382 -12.44 9.42 31.91
CA LEU A 382 -12.70 10.81 31.55
C LEU A 382 -13.58 11.53 32.58
N ILE A 383 -14.74 10.97 32.93
CA ILE A 383 -15.69 11.62 33.85
C ILE A 383 -15.17 11.66 35.29
N ASN A 384 -14.16 10.84 35.61
CA ASN A 384 -13.49 10.86 36.90
C ASN A 384 -12.34 11.86 36.98
N GLN A 385 -11.97 12.54 35.89
CA GLN A 385 -10.96 13.58 35.94
C GLN A 385 -11.44 14.78 36.78
N PRO A 386 -10.59 15.39 37.62
CA PRO A 386 -10.98 16.54 38.44
C PRO A 386 -11.49 17.75 37.64
N PHE A 387 -10.99 17.93 36.41
CA PHE A 387 -11.44 19.02 35.54
C PHE A 387 -12.87 18.81 35.01
N TRP A 388 -13.40 17.59 35.00
CA TRP A 388 -14.71 17.27 34.44
C TRP A 388 -15.82 18.05 35.14
N ASP A 389 -15.83 18.04 36.48
CA ASP A 389 -16.84 18.73 37.27
C ASP A 389 -16.75 20.26 37.14
N ALA A 390 -15.59 20.78 36.76
CA ALA A 390 -15.34 22.21 36.57
C ALA A 390 -15.71 22.73 35.17
N MET A 391 -16.01 21.85 34.21
CA MET A 391 -16.40 22.21 32.84
C MET A 391 -17.86 22.65 32.73
N SER A 392 -18.12 23.55 31.79
CA SER A 392 -19.48 23.84 31.31
C SER A 392 -20.08 22.64 30.55
N PRO A 393 -21.42 22.53 30.46
CA PRO A 393 -22.08 21.49 29.66
C PRO A 393 -21.59 21.40 28.20
N GLN A 394 -21.33 22.55 27.56
CA GLN A 394 -20.85 22.61 26.18
C GLN A 394 -19.42 22.08 26.07
N ASN A 395 -18.53 22.43 27.01
CA ASN A 395 -17.15 21.95 27.01
C ASN A 395 -17.07 20.45 27.31
N LYS A 396 -17.95 19.93 28.16
CA LYS A 396 -18.14 18.47 28.34
C LYS A 396 -18.48 17.81 27.01
N SER A 397 -19.53 18.25 26.33
CA SER A 397 -19.95 17.70 25.02
C SER A 397 -18.84 17.80 23.95
N ALA A 398 -18.08 18.89 23.93
CA ALA A 398 -16.95 19.06 23.02
C ALA A 398 -15.81 18.06 23.30
N MET A 399 -15.44 17.86 24.57
CA MET A 399 -14.43 16.86 24.96
C MET A 399 -14.89 15.44 24.62
N MET A 400 -16.17 15.14 24.86
CA MET A 400 -16.78 13.88 24.46
C MET A 400 -16.64 13.65 22.95
N SER A 401 -16.99 14.65 22.15
CA SER A 401 -16.85 14.58 20.68
C SER A 401 -15.40 14.34 20.24
N LYS A 402 -14.42 14.94 20.92
CA LYS A 402 -12.99 14.71 20.65
C LYS A 402 -12.58 13.26 20.91
N VAL A 403 -12.95 12.71 22.07
CA VAL A 403 -12.64 11.32 22.43
C VAL A 403 -13.35 10.33 21.50
N ALA A 404 -14.60 10.61 21.10
CA ALA A 404 -15.32 9.84 20.08
C ALA A 404 -14.58 9.83 18.73
N GLY A 405 -14.15 11.00 18.26
CA GLY A 405 -13.42 11.14 16.99
C GLY A 405 -12.11 10.37 16.97
N MET A 406 -11.43 10.27 18.12
CA MET A 406 -10.22 9.46 18.28
C MET A 406 -10.48 7.96 18.06
N TYR A 407 -11.60 7.44 18.57
CA TYR A 407 -12.04 6.06 18.30
C TYR A 407 -12.39 5.82 16.84
N ASP A 408 -13.11 6.76 16.22
CA ASP A 408 -13.48 6.65 14.80
C ASP A 408 -12.23 6.64 13.90
N MET A 409 -11.22 7.45 14.23
CA MET A 409 -9.92 7.45 13.54
C MET A 409 -9.17 6.12 13.72
N GLN A 410 -9.16 5.55 14.93
CA GLN A 410 -8.54 4.25 15.20
C GLN A 410 -9.23 3.13 14.42
N ALA A 411 -10.56 3.10 14.43
CA ALA A 411 -11.34 2.15 13.63
C ALA A 411 -11.08 2.33 12.13
N ALA A 412 -10.93 3.57 11.66
CA ALA A 412 -10.59 3.87 10.27
C ALA A 412 -9.20 3.34 9.87
N ALA A 413 -8.19 3.54 10.71
CA ALA A 413 -6.86 3.00 10.49
C ALA A 413 -6.88 1.46 10.47
N GLY A 414 -7.62 0.84 11.39
CA GLY A 414 -7.86 -0.60 11.41
C GLY A 414 -8.48 -1.13 10.11
N ARG A 415 -9.46 -0.41 9.53
CA ARG A 415 -10.08 -0.79 8.24
C ARG A 415 -9.07 -0.81 7.10
N VAL A 416 -8.22 0.21 7.00
CA VAL A 416 -7.19 0.28 5.95
C VAL A 416 -6.22 -0.88 6.10
N SER A 417 -5.80 -1.19 7.33
CA SER A 417 -4.93 -2.33 7.61
C SER A 417 -5.58 -3.67 7.24
N LEU A 418 -6.83 -3.91 7.63
CA LEU A 418 -7.54 -5.14 7.26
C LEU A 418 -7.76 -5.24 5.76
N GLN A 419 -8.12 -4.15 5.07
CA GLN A 419 -8.29 -4.16 3.63
C GLN A 419 -6.98 -4.52 2.91
N SER A 420 -5.84 -3.98 3.37
CA SER A 420 -4.51 -4.36 2.87
C SER A 420 -4.24 -5.85 3.12
N ARG A 421 -4.50 -6.34 4.34
CA ARG A 421 -4.32 -7.76 4.66
C ARG A 421 -5.22 -8.67 3.83
N MET A 422 -6.47 -8.30 3.57
CA MET A 422 -7.37 -9.05 2.68
C MET A 422 -6.77 -9.20 1.28
N GLN A 423 -6.18 -8.13 0.74
CA GLN A 423 -5.51 -8.16 -0.57
C GLN A 423 -4.28 -9.06 -0.54
N ASP A 424 -3.44 -8.96 0.50
CA ASP A 424 -2.26 -9.80 0.68
C ASP A 424 -2.63 -11.29 0.81
N ASP A 425 -3.69 -11.58 1.57
CA ASP A 425 -4.23 -12.92 1.77
C ASP A 425 -4.74 -13.50 0.45
N LEU A 426 -5.45 -12.71 -0.36
CA LEU A 426 -5.89 -13.13 -1.70
C LEU A 426 -4.69 -13.40 -2.62
N ALA A 427 -3.63 -12.58 -2.58
CA ALA A 427 -2.42 -12.80 -3.37
C ALA A 427 -1.65 -14.08 -2.93
N LYS A 428 -1.58 -14.33 -1.62
CA LYS A 428 -1.02 -15.56 -1.06
C LYS A 428 -1.85 -16.77 -1.45
N LEU A 429 -3.17 -16.67 -1.35
CA LEU A 429 -4.10 -17.70 -1.80
C LEU A 429 -3.82 -18.03 -3.27
N GLU A 430 -3.82 -17.04 -4.16
CA GLU A 430 -3.57 -17.19 -5.61
C GLU A 430 -2.21 -17.84 -5.93
N SER A 431 -1.19 -17.66 -5.09
CA SER A 431 0.11 -18.33 -5.24
C SER A 431 0.16 -19.71 -4.56
N GLY A 432 -0.99 -20.21 -4.08
CA GLY A 432 -1.10 -21.48 -3.37
C GLY A 432 -0.38 -21.48 -2.03
N GLN A 433 -0.10 -20.33 -1.42
CA GLN A 433 0.53 -20.25 -0.10
C GLN A 433 -0.49 -20.45 1.01
N LYS A 434 -0.02 -20.75 2.23
CA LYS A 434 -0.88 -20.84 3.41
C LYS A 434 -1.24 -19.43 3.89
N VAL A 435 -2.53 -19.20 4.05
CA VAL A 435 -3.13 -17.99 4.59
C VAL A 435 -3.71 -18.32 5.97
N ASN A 436 -3.64 -17.36 6.89
CA ASN A 436 -4.42 -17.37 8.11
C ASN A 436 -5.54 -16.32 7.96
N PRO A 437 -6.77 -16.75 7.59
CA PRO A 437 -7.84 -15.83 7.24
C PRO A 437 -8.17 -14.85 8.36
N ILE A 438 -8.58 -13.65 7.99
CA ILE A 438 -9.15 -12.66 8.90
C ILE A 438 -10.45 -13.25 9.48
N SER A 439 -10.52 -13.27 10.80
CA SER A 439 -11.71 -13.71 11.53
C SER A 439 -12.83 -12.67 11.45
N GLU A 440 -14.08 -13.11 11.59
CA GLU A 440 -15.23 -12.21 11.66
C GLU A 440 -15.09 -11.20 12.80
N ARG A 441 -14.49 -11.63 13.91
CA ARG A 441 -14.18 -10.77 15.05
C ARG A 441 -13.21 -9.65 14.70
N GLU A 442 -12.10 -9.95 14.03
CA GLU A 442 -11.14 -8.95 13.57
C GLU A 442 -11.82 -7.95 12.62
N TRP A 443 -12.66 -8.42 11.70
CA TRP A 443 -13.41 -7.57 10.77
C TRP A 443 -14.44 -6.67 11.48
N LEU A 444 -15.20 -7.21 12.45
CA LEU A 444 -16.17 -6.44 13.23
C LEU A 444 -15.50 -5.34 14.09
N ALA A 445 -14.28 -5.56 14.56
CA ALA A 445 -13.56 -4.62 15.42
C ALA A 445 -13.24 -3.28 14.74
N VAL A 446 -13.27 -3.23 13.41
CA VAL A 446 -12.95 -2.02 12.64
C VAL A 446 -14.18 -1.41 11.97
N MET A 447 -15.38 -1.96 12.20
CA MET A 447 -16.61 -1.45 11.59
C MET A 447 -16.86 0.01 11.99
N PRO A 448 -17.28 0.90 11.06
CA PRO A 448 -17.52 2.30 11.40
C PRO A 448 -18.70 2.42 12.36
N LEU A 449 -18.53 3.18 13.45
CA LEU A 449 -19.60 3.39 14.43
C LEU A 449 -20.82 4.05 13.78
N GLN A 450 -20.60 4.96 12.84
CA GLN A 450 -21.65 5.72 12.18
C GLN A 450 -22.11 5.13 10.83
N ALA A 451 -21.64 3.94 10.46
CA ALA A 451 -22.05 3.33 9.19
C ALA A 451 -23.57 3.14 9.14
N SER A 452 -24.18 3.63 8.07
CA SER A 452 -25.58 3.42 7.73
C SER A 452 -25.87 1.92 7.53
N PRO A 453 -27.15 1.49 7.64
CA PRO A 453 -27.51 0.09 7.38
C PRO A 453 -27.02 -0.41 6.01
N ALA A 454 -27.09 0.44 4.97
CA ALA A 454 -26.65 0.10 3.62
C ALA A 454 -25.13 -0.12 3.54
N GLU A 455 -24.33 0.78 4.12
CA GLU A 455 -22.87 0.63 4.16
C GLU A 455 -22.45 -0.65 4.89
N ARG A 456 -23.16 -1.02 5.97
CA ARG A 456 -22.86 -2.25 6.71
C ARG A 456 -23.17 -3.50 5.90
N ILE A 457 -24.28 -3.52 5.15
CA ILE A 457 -24.62 -4.63 4.26
C ILE A 457 -23.49 -4.81 3.24
N GLN A 458 -23.07 -3.72 2.59
CA GLN A 458 -21.99 -3.77 1.60
C GLN A 458 -20.67 -4.27 2.20
N MET A 459 -20.28 -3.78 3.37
CA MET A 459 -19.06 -4.24 4.06
C MET A 459 -19.15 -5.72 4.45
N ARG A 460 -20.34 -6.20 4.84
CA ARG A 460 -20.56 -7.61 5.18
C ARG A 460 -20.46 -8.49 3.94
N GLU A 461 -21.07 -8.06 2.83
CA GLU A 461 -20.98 -8.78 1.55
C GLU A 461 -19.53 -8.91 1.08
N SER A 462 -18.72 -7.86 1.18
CA SER A 462 -17.30 -7.92 0.78
C SER A 462 -16.48 -8.86 1.67
N PHE A 463 -16.74 -8.85 2.98
CA PHE A 463 -16.09 -9.79 3.90
C PHE A 463 -16.52 -11.25 3.66
N GLN A 464 -17.80 -11.49 3.39
CA GLN A 464 -18.29 -12.80 3.01
C GLN A 464 -17.62 -13.31 1.73
N GLN A 465 -17.49 -12.47 0.70
CA GLN A 465 -16.77 -12.84 -0.53
C GLN A 465 -15.31 -13.21 -0.25
N TYR A 466 -14.63 -12.48 0.63
CA TYR A 466 -13.28 -12.83 1.06
C TYR A 466 -13.23 -14.20 1.78
N GLN A 467 -14.12 -14.45 2.74
CA GLN A 467 -14.17 -15.73 3.44
C GLN A 467 -14.45 -16.89 2.47
N GLN A 468 -15.37 -16.68 1.53
CA GLN A 468 -15.68 -17.63 0.48
C GLN A 468 -14.46 -17.93 -0.38
N ALA A 469 -13.69 -16.92 -0.79
CA ALA A 469 -12.43 -17.13 -1.51
C ALA A 469 -11.42 -17.95 -0.69
N MET A 470 -11.31 -17.70 0.62
CA MET A 470 -10.40 -18.44 1.51
C MET A 470 -10.71 -19.94 1.58
N THR A 471 -11.95 -20.37 1.29
CA THR A 471 -12.29 -21.80 1.19
C THR A 471 -11.57 -22.52 0.06
N LEU A 472 -11.07 -21.81 -0.96
CA LEU A 472 -10.32 -22.37 -2.08
C LEU A 472 -8.88 -22.75 -1.72
N GLN A 473 -8.38 -22.36 -0.53
CA GLN A 473 -7.00 -22.59 -0.12
C GLN A 473 -6.48 -24.02 -0.34
N PRO A 474 -7.12 -25.10 0.17
CA PRO A 474 -6.61 -26.46 -0.02
C PRO A 474 -6.54 -26.87 -1.50
N VAL A 475 -7.47 -26.37 -2.32
CA VAL A 475 -7.54 -26.68 -3.74
C VAL A 475 -6.47 -25.90 -4.50
N TYR A 476 -6.31 -24.61 -4.22
CA TYR A 476 -5.24 -23.79 -4.81
C TYR A 476 -3.84 -24.29 -4.42
N GLN A 477 -3.66 -24.75 -3.19
CA GLN A 477 -2.43 -25.43 -2.76
C GLN A 477 -2.17 -26.68 -3.60
N SER A 478 -3.19 -27.52 -3.80
CA SER A 478 -3.07 -28.74 -4.61
C SER A 478 -2.77 -28.43 -6.09
N ILE A 479 -3.41 -27.40 -6.65
CA ILE A 479 -3.19 -26.95 -8.04
C ILE A 479 -1.77 -26.42 -8.21
N VAL A 480 -1.33 -25.51 -7.33
CA VAL A 480 -0.06 -24.78 -7.51
C VAL A 480 1.14 -25.62 -7.06
N GLN A 481 1.06 -26.33 -5.95
CA GLN A 481 2.19 -27.05 -5.36
C GLN A 481 2.20 -28.55 -5.70
N GLY A 482 1.06 -29.12 -6.05
CA GLY A 482 0.90 -30.54 -6.40
C GLY A 482 1.12 -30.85 -7.87
N SER A 483 1.18 -32.15 -8.17
CA SER A 483 1.15 -32.68 -9.55
C SER A 483 -0.13 -32.31 -10.29
N ALA A 484 -0.11 -32.38 -11.63
CA ALA A 484 -1.29 -32.12 -12.45
C ALA A 484 -2.50 -33.00 -12.02
N GLN A 485 -2.26 -34.28 -11.70
CA GLN A 485 -3.29 -35.22 -11.24
C GLN A 485 -3.87 -34.82 -9.88
N GLN A 486 -3.04 -34.36 -8.95
CA GLN A 486 -3.50 -33.88 -7.64
C GLN A 486 -4.36 -32.61 -7.79
N GLY A 487 -3.95 -31.68 -8.66
CA GLY A 487 -4.75 -30.49 -8.97
C GLY A 487 -6.10 -30.84 -9.60
N ILE A 488 -6.12 -31.76 -10.58
CA ILE A 488 -7.37 -32.26 -11.21
C ILE A 488 -8.29 -32.90 -10.16
N ALA A 489 -7.76 -33.79 -9.32
CA ALA A 489 -8.54 -34.46 -8.28
C ALA A 489 -9.12 -33.47 -7.25
N ALA A 490 -8.33 -32.47 -6.84
CA ALA A 490 -8.78 -31.43 -5.93
C ALA A 490 -9.93 -30.60 -6.52
N VAL A 491 -9.83 -30.19 -7.80
CA VAL A 491 -10.92 -29.48 -8.49
C VAL A 491 -12.15 -30.37 -8.65
N GLN A 492 -11.98 -31.64 -9.02
CA GLN A 492 -13.10 -32.59 -9.16
C GLN A 492 -13.83 -32.84 -7.84
N SER A 493 -13.15 -32.77 -6.69
CA SER A 493 -13.78 -32.89 -5.38
C SER A 493 -14.75 -31.75 -5.03
N MET A 494 -14.70 -30.64 -5.78
CA MET A 494 -15.57 -29.48 -5.60
C MET A 494 -16.83 -29.49 -6.47
N VAL A 495 -17.05 -30.53 -7.28
CA VAL A 495 -18.21 -30.60 -8.18
C VAL A 495 -19.51 -30.51 -7.37
N PRO A 496 -20.34 -29.48 -7.58
CA PRO A 496 -21.59 -29.33 -6.83
C PRO A 496 -22.62 -30.38 -7.25
N GLN A 497 -23.49 -30.78 -6.33
CA GLN A 497 -24.63 -31.65 -6.59
C GLN A 497 -25.90 -30.81 -6.79
N GLU A 498 -26.79 -31.19 -7.71
CA GLU A 498 -27.99 -30.38 -8.05
C GLU A 498 -28.91 -30.09 -6.85
N ASP A 499 -28.88 -30.94 -5.82
CA ASP A 499 -29.63 -30.81 -4.57
C ASP A 499 -28.90 -30.04 -3.46
N ASP A 500 -27.70 -29.50 -3.74
CA ASP A 500 -26.96 -28.67 -2.79
C ASP A 500 -27.76 -27.39 -2.44
N PRO A 501 -28.00 -27.09 -1.15
CA PRO A 501 -28.71 -25.89 -0.71
C PRO A 501 -28.11 -24.57 -1.23
N ASP A 502 -26.81 -24.59 -1.52
CA ASP A 502 -25.97 -23.49 -1.99
C ASP A 502 -25.37 -23.77 -3.39
N PHE A 503 -26.06 -24.57 -4.22
CA PHE A 503 -25.59 -25.02 -5.54
C PHE A 503 -24.93 -23.91 -6.38
N LYS A 504 -25.58 -22.77 -6.57
CA LYS A 504 -25.05 -21.64 -7.37
C LYS A 504 -23.71 -21.13 -6.85
N PHE A 505 -23.56 -21.09 -5.53
CA PHE A 505 -22.35 -20.63 -4.89
C PHE A 505 -21.20 -21.65 -5.07
N LYS A 506 -21.46 -22.93 -4.78
CA LYS A 506 -20.50 -24.01 -5.02
C LYS A 506 -20.10 -24.11 -6.49
N GLN A 507 -21.06 -23.94 -7.41
CA GLN A 507 -20.81 -23.89 -8.85
C GLN A 507 -19.87 -22.75 -9.24
N SER A 508 -20.01 -21.57 -8.63
CA SER A 508 -19.08 -20.46 -8.85
C SER A 508 -17.68 -20.77 -8.33
N LEU A 509 -17.55 -21.35 -7.13
CA LEU A 509 -16.24 -21.75 -6.58
C LEU A 509 -15.56 -22.81 -7.44
N TYR A 510 -16.32 -23.80 -7.91
CA TYR A 510 -15.84 -24.84 -8.83
C TYR A 510 -15.31 -24.23 -10.14
N ALA A 511 -16.06 -23.33 -10.77
CA ALA A 511 -15.64 -22.65 -12.00
C ALA A 511 -14.34 -21.84 -11.78
N THR A 512 -14.23 -21.14 -10.66
CA THR A 512 -13.00 -20.41 -10.27
C THR A 512 -11.81 -21.36 -10.12
N ALA A 513 -11.99 -22.51 -9.45
CA ALA A 513 -10.95 -23.51 -9.29
C ALA A 513 -10.53 -24.16 -10.63
N GLN A 514 -11.47 -24.41 -11.54
CA GLN A 514 -11.19 -24.90 -12.90
C GLN A 514 -10.35 -23.89 -13.70
N ALA A 515 -10.73 -22.60 -13.65
CA ALA A 515 -9.98 -21.54 -14.33
C ALA A 515 -8.54 -21.48 -13.80
N LYS A 516 -8.36 -21.57 -12.48
CA LYS A 516 -7.05 -21.59 -11.85
C LYS A 516 -6.20 -22.80 -12.28
N LEU A 517 -6.79 -24.00 -12.30
CA LEU A 517 -6.11 -25.21 -12.77
C LEU A 517 -5.61 -25.05 -14.21
N ASN A 518 -6.48 -24.59 -15.11
CA ASN A 518 -6.13 -24.37 -16.52
C ASN A 518 -5.02 -23.32 -16.67
N GLN A 519 -5.07 -22.24 -15.89
CA GLN A 519 -4.03 -21.20 -15.87
C GLN A 519 -2.67 -21.78 -15.45
N VAL A 520 -2.62 -22.58 -14.38
CA VAL A 520 -1.38 -23.17 -13.87
C VAL A 520 -0.81 -24.22 -14.82
N ILE A 521 -1.64 -25.11 -15.37
CA ILE A 521 -1.20 -26.09 -16.38
C ILE A 521 -0.61 -25.36 -17.59
N LYS A 522 -1.30 -24.34 -18.10
CA LYS A 522 -0.81 -23.57 -19.24
C LYS A 522 0.55 -22.93 -18.96
N ALA A 523 0.73 -22.32 -17.78
CA ALA A 523 2.00 -21.69 -17.39
C ALA A 523 3.14 -22.71 -17.26
N ARG A 524 2.85 -23.88 -16.63
CA ARG A 524 3.81 -24.98 -16.50
C ARG A 524 4.26 -25.52 -17.87
N GLU A 525 3.35 -25.62 -18.83
CA GLU A 525 3.68 -26.18 -20.14
C GLU A 525 4.34 -25.15 -21.08
N SER A 526 3.95 -23.88 -21.02
CA SER A 526 4.46 -22.85 -21.93
C SER A 526 5.90 -22.40 -21.64
N ASP A 527 6.22 -22.21 -20.36
CA ASP A 527 7.55 -21.86 -19.87
C ASP A 527 7.78 -22.48 -18.47
N PRO A 528 8.08 -23.79 -18.42
CA PRO A 528 8.29 -24.49 -17.17
C PRO A 528 9.43 -23.92 -16.36
N GLY A 529 10.48 -23.42 -17.02
CA GLY A 529 11.66 -22.89 -16.35
C GLY A 529 11.32 -21.67 -15.51
N THR A 530 10.62 -20.70 -16.09
CA THR A 530 10.17 -19.50 -15.38
C THR A 530 9.18 -19.86 -14.27
N TRP A 531 8.20 -20.72 -14.56
CA TRP A 531 7.20 -21.11 -13.56
C TRP A 531 7.85 -21.80 -12.35
N LEU A 532 8.79 -22.72 -12.58
CA LEU A 532 9.52 -23.42 -11.52
C LEU A 532 10.43 -22.49 -10.73
N GLN A 533 11.08 -21.53 -11.38
CA GLN A 533 11.90 -20.54 -10.68
C GLN A 533 11.09 -19.73 -9.65
N THR A 534 9.82 -19.43 -9.95
CA THR A 534 8.93 -18.71 -9.04
C THR A 534 8.33 -19.61 -7.96
N ASN A 535 7.94 -20.85 -8.30
CA ASN A 535 7.08 -21.68 -7.45
C ASN A 535 7.79 -22.87 -6.76
N SER A 536 9.02 -23.20 -7.15
CA SER A 536 9.80 -24.29 -6.54
C SER A 536 11.00 -23.74 -5.77
N PRO A 537 11.02 -23.86 -4.43
CA PRO A 537 12.17 -23.46 -3.61
C PRO A 537 13.47 -24.15 -4.03
N VAL A 538 13.37 -25.41 -4.48
CA VAL A 538 14.49 -26.21 -4.99
C VAL A 538 15.10 -25.57 -6.22
N VAL A 539 14.27 -25.19 -7.19
CA VAL A 539 14.73 -24.57 -8.44
C VAL A 539 15.22 -23.16 -8.18
N LYS A 540 14.52 -22.38 -7.34
CA LYS A 540 14.98 -21.05 -6.92
C LYS A 540 16.40 -21.10 -6.35
N ASN A 541 16.67 -22.02 -5.43
CA ASN A 541 18.01 -22.20 -4.87
C ASN A 541 19.03 -22.67 -5.92
N ALA A 542 18.65 -23.55 -6.85
CA ALA A 542 19.54 -23.96 -7.95
C ALA A 542 19.91 -22.78 -8.87
N PHE A 543 18.97 -21.87 -9.14
CA PHE A 543 19.24 -20.63 -9.88
C PHE A 543 20.21 -19.71 -9.15
N GLU A 544 20.02 -19.51 -7.84
CA GLU A 544 20.93 -18.71 -7.01
C GLU A 544 22.35 -19.28 -7.03
N GLN A 545 22.51 -20.60 -6.90
CA GLN A 545 23.81 -21.26 -6.98
C GLN A 545 24.45 -21.11 -8.36
N TYR A 546 23.68 -21.26 -9.43
CA TYR A 546 24.17 -21.10 -10.80
C TYR A 546 24.62 -19.66 -11.07
N GLN A 547 23.83 -18.66 -10.68
CA GLN A 547 24.16 -17.24 -10.85
C GLN A 547 25.42 -16.82 -10.07
N ASN A 548 25.65 -17.44 -8.91
CA ASN A 548 26.82 -17.19 -8.08
C ASN A 548 28.05 -18.04 -8.48
N ASN A 549 28.01 -18.74 -9.62
CA ASN A 549 29.06 -19.67 -10.07
C ASN A 549 29.39 -20.79 -9.08
N GLN A 550 28.44 -21.15 -8.20
CA GLN A 550 28.57 -22.23 -7.23
C GLN A 550 28.08 -23.57 -7.78
N ALA A 551 27.36 -23.56 -8.91
CA ALA A 551 26.88 -24.76 -9.58
C ALA A 551 26.99 -24.65 -11.10
N SER A 552 27.12 -25.80 -11.77
CA SER A 552 27.17 -25.88 -13.24
C SER A 552 25.78 -25.74 -13.88
N GLY A 553 25.75 -25.46 -15.19
CA GLY A 553 24.51 -25.51 -15.97
C GLY A 553 23.87 -26.90 -15.94
N GLU A 554 24.70 -27.95 -15.93
CA GLU A 554 24.22 -29.34 -15.76
C GLU A 554 23.45 -29.53 -14.44
N TYR A 555 23.95 -28.98 -13.33
CA TYR A 555 23.26 -29.05 -12.03
C TYR A 555 21.91 -28.32 -12.07
N LEU A 556 21.88 -27.09 -12.60
CA LEU A 556 20.65 -26.31 -12.73
C LEU A 556 19.57 -27.09 -13.51
N VAL A 557 19.93 -27.61 -14.68
CA VAL A 557 19.01 -28.37 -15.54
C VAL A 557 18.55 -29.66 -14.85
N SER A 558 19.42 -30.33 -14.08
CA SER A 558 19.03 -31.52 -13.32
C SER A 558 17.93 -31.24 -12.28
N ARG A 559 17.99 -30.08 -11.60
CA ARG A 559 16.98 -29.68 -10.61
C ARG A 559 15.67 -29.27 -11.27
N LEU A 560 15.74 -28.56 -12.39
CA LEU A 560 14.58 -28.23 -13.21
C LEU A 560 13.87 -29.49 -13.70
N GLN A 561 14.61 -30.45 -14.27
CA GLN A 561 14.04 -31.69 -14.80
C GLN A 561 13.41 -32.53 -13.68
N ALA A 562 14.08 -32.69 -12.54
CA ALA A 562 13.50 -33.42 -11.40
C ALA A 562 12.17 -32.82 -10.91
N GLU A 563 12.06 -31.49 -10.88
CA GLU A 563 10.81 -30.83 -10.50
C GLU A 563 9.73 -30.92 -11.57
N LYS A 564 10.10 -30.88 -12.86
CA LYS A 564 9.16 -31.16 -13.95
C LYS A 564 8.59 -32.57 -13.83
N ASP A 565 9.44 -33.56 -13.58
CA ASP A 565 9.03 -34.96 -13.42
C ASP A 565 8.11 -35.12 -12.21
N ARG A 566 8.46 -34.50 -11.07
CA ARG A 566 7.62 -34.49 -9.85
C ARG A 566 6.22 -33.93 -10.10
N LEU A 567 6.12 -32.89 -10.93
CA LEU A 567 4.87 -32.17 -11.20
C LEU A 567 4.09 -32.70 -12.41
N GLY A 568 4.67 -33.63 -13.18
CA GLY A 568 4.08 -34.18 -14.40
C GLY A 568 4.05 -33.19 -15.56
N ILE A 569 5.05 -32.30 -15.66
CA ILE A 569 5.14 -31.31 -16.74
C ILE A 569 5.72 -31.98 -18.01
N ASN A 570 4.98 -31.94 -19.11
CA ASN A 570 5.33 -32.67 -20.34
C ASN A 570 6.15 -31.84 -21.35
N SER A 571 6.24 -30.52 -21.14
CA SER A 571 6.97 -29.60 -22.00
C SER A 571 8.42 -30.04 -22.22
N LYS A 572 8.88 -30.01 -23.49
CA LYS A 572 10.29 -30.27 -23.84
C LYS A 572 11.23 -29.15 -23.39
N LYS A 573 10.71 -27.94 -23.14
CA LYS A 573 11.48 -26.82 -22.60
C LYS A 573 11.96 -27.11 -21.17
N VAL A 574 13.11 -26.59 -20.79
CA VAL A 574 13.63 -26.74 -19.42
C VAL A 574 14.08 -25.42 -18.84
N LEU A 575 14.87 -24.65 -19.60
CA LEU A 575 15.34 -23.35 -19.15
C LEU A 575 14.22 -22.30 -19.29
N PRO A 576 14.19 -21.27 -18.43
CA PRO A 576 13.36 -20.09 -18.64
C PRO A 576 13.59 -19.49 -20.02
N ASP A 577 12.53 -19.04 -20.69
CA ASP A 577 12.67 -18.43 -22.03
C ASP A 577 13.58 -17.19 -21.98
N ALA A 578 13.56 -16.43 -20.88
CA ALA A 578 14.47 -15.30 -20.68
C ALA A 578 15.95 -15.72 -20.61
N MET A 579 16.24 -16.88 -19.99
CA MET A 579 17.60 -17.42 -19.95
C MET A 579 18.04 -17.90 -21.34
N VAL A 580 17.15 -18.54 -22.09
CA VAL A 580 17.41 -18.96 -23.47
C VAL A 580 17.74 -17.77 -24.36
N ASN A 581 16.98 -16.67 -24.25
CA ASN A 581 17.26 -15.44 -24.97
C ASN A 581 18.65 -14.86 -24.62
N ASN A 582 19.03 -14.88 -23.34
CA ASN A 582 20.36 -14.47 -22.92
C ASN A 582 21.46 -15.37 -23.50
N LEU A 583 21.25 -16.69 -23.57
CA LEU A 583 22.19 -17.61 -24.22
C LEU A 583 22.33 -17.32 -25.72
N ILE A 584 21.22 -17.01 -26.41
CA ILE A 584 21.24 -16.59 -27.82
C ILE A 584 22.06 -15.31 -27.98
N SER A 585 21.90 -14.32 -27.10
CA SER A 585 22.71 -13.09 -27.11
C SER A 585 24.18 -13.32 -26.76
N GLN A 586 24.50 -14.30 -25.92
CA GLN A 586 25.89 -14.69 -25.63
C GLN A 586 26.54 -15.34 -26.85
N ILE A 587 25.79 -16.18 -27.57
CA ILE A 587 26.22 -16.80 -28.82
C ILE A 587 26.45 -15.72 -29.89
N ASP A 588 25.45 -14.87 -30.14
CA ASP A 588 25.49 -13.84 -31.18
C ASP A 588 25.90 -12.47 -30.63
N ASN A 589 27.18 -12.36 -30.30
CA ASN A 589 27.78 -11.11 -29.85
C ASN A 589 28.73 -10.49 -30.90
N ASN A 590 29.01 -9.19 -30.77
CA ASN A 590 29.81 -8.42 -31.74
C ASN A 590 31.31 -8.79 -31.75
N LYS A 591 31.77 -9.70 -30.89
CA LYS A 591 33.18 -10.07 -30.72
C LYS A 591 33.52 -11.44 -31.32
N GLU A 592 32.52 -12.28 -31.59
CA GLU A 592 32.73 -13.68 -32.02
C GLU A 592 32.77 -13.81 -33.55
N SER A 593 33.89 -14.31 -34.08
CA SER A 593 34.12 -14.54 -35.52
C SER A 593 33.91 -16.00 -35.95
N SER A 594 33.52 -16.88 -35.03
CA SER A 594 33.37 -18.33 -35.24
C SER A 594 32.21 -18.91 -34.42
N VAL A 595 31.85 -20.18 -34.70
CA VAL A 595 30.83 -20.93 -33.96
C VAL A 595 31.29 -21.46 -32.59
N THR A 596 32.48 -21.08 -32.13
CA THR A 596 33.04 -21.54 -30.84
C THR A 596 32.13 -21.20 -29.66
N ALA A 597 31.46 -20.04 -29.68
CA ALA A 597 30.50 -19.66 -28.63
C ALA A 597 29.32 -20.64 -28.51
N ILE A 598 28.85 -21.21 -29.62
CA ILE A 598 27.80 -22.24 -29.62
C ILE A 598 28.29 -23.50 -28.88
N GLN A 599 29.54 -23.91 -29.14
CA GLN A 599 30.16 -25.08 -28.50
C GLN A 599 30.40 -24.83 -27.01
N SER A 600 30.89 -23.64 -26.63
CA SER A 600 31.11 -23.25 -25.24
C SER A 600 29.80 -23.24 -24.44
N VAL A 601 28.72 -22.70 -25.01
CA VAL A 601 27.40 -22.73 -24.37
C VAL A 601 26.91 -24.17 -24.22
N ALA A 602 27.00 -25.01 -25.26
CA ALA A 602 26.61 -26.41 -25.17
C ALA A 602 27.36 -27.12 -24.02
N GLN A 603 28.70 -27.05 -24.01
CA GLN A 603 29.55 -27.68 -23.00
C GLN A 603 29.20 -27.28 -21.55
N SER A 604 28.72 -26.04 -21.34
CA SER A 604 28.34 -25.56 -20.00
C SER A 604 27.17 -26.32 -19.36
N PHE A 605 26.36 -27.03 -20.16
CA PHE A 605 25.22 -27.83 -19.70
C PHE A 605 25.48 -29.34 -19.63
N GLY A 606 26.71 -29.79 -19.94
CA GLY A 606 27.14 -31.17 -19.74
C GLY A 606 26.24 -32.19 -20.44
N LYS A 607 25.75 -33.20 -19.73
CA LYS A 607 24.87 -34.24 -20.33
C LYS A 607 23.52 -33.72 -20.85
N TYR A 608 23.11 -32.51 -20.46
CA TYR A 608 21.87 -31.88 -20.93
C TYR A 608 22.08 -30.94 -22.13
N SER A 609 23.29 -30.91 -22.70
CA SER A 609 23.64 -30.06 -23.85
C SER A 609 22.61 -30.16 -24.97
N ASP A 610 22.26 -31.37 -25.40
CA ASP A 610 21.35 -31.57 -26.53
C ASP A 610 19.96 -30.98 -26.26
N GLN A 611 19.42 -31.22 -25.06
CA GLN A 611 18.11 -30.71 -24.66
C GLN A 611 18.08 -29.18 -24.60
N VAL A 612 19.11 -28.56 -24.02
CA VAL A 612 19.23 -27.11 -23.91
C VAL A 612 19.45 -26.48 -25.28
N MET A 613 20.37 -27.02 -26.08
CA MET A 613 20.70 -26.46 -27.39
C MET A 613 19.56 -26.63 -28.39
N GLN A 614 18.73 -27.67 -28.28
CA GLN A 614 17.48 -27.77 -29.04
C GLN A 614 16.49 -26.66 -28.67
N GLN A 615 16.39 -26.30 -27.38
CA GLN A 615 15.54 -25.17 -26.95
C GLN A 615 16.10 -23.84 -27.47
N VAL A 616 17.42 -23.62 -27.35
CA VAL A 616 18.12 -22.44 -27.89
C VAL A 616 17.93 -22.30 -29.39
N GLN A 617 18.14 -23.39 -30.14
CA GLN A 617 17.97 -23.41 -31.59
C GLN A 617 16.53 -23.02 -31.97
N LYS A 618 15.52 -23.66 -31.38
CA LYS A 618 14.11 -23.37 -31.70
C LYS A 618 13.73 -21.91 -31.44
N SER A 619 14.34 -21.27 -30.45
CA SER A 619 14.13 -19.85 -30.14
C SER A 619 15.03 -18.89 -30.91
N ALA A 620 16.07 -19.38 -31.58
CA ALA A 620 17.00 -18.57 -32.36
C ALA A 620 16.36 -18.07 -33.67
N TYR A 621 16.92 -17.00 -34.25
CA TYR A 621 16.50 -16.51 -35.55
C TYR A 621 16.93 -17.47 -36.70
N PRO A 622 16.27 -17.45 -37.86
CA PRO A 622 16.47 -18.42 -38.95
C PRO A 622 17.91 -18.74 -39.35
N ALA A 623 18.77 -17.73 -39.51
CA ALA A 623 20.16 -17.97 -39.89
C ALA A 623 20.94 -18.70 -38.79
N LEU A 624 20.74 -18.34 -37.52
CA LEU A 624 21.35 -19.03 -36.39
C LEU A 624 20.82 -20.46 -36.24
N GLN A 625 19.53 -20.71 -36.50
CA GLN A 625 18.97 -22.06 -36.54
C GLN A 625 19.72 -22.99 -37.50
N VAL A 626 19.97 -22.51 -38.72
CA VAL A 626 20.69 -23.29 -39.75
C VAL A 626 22.17 -23.44 -39.40
N ILE A 627 22.81 -22.41 -38.86
CA ILE A 627 24.21 -22.49 -38.40
C ILE A 627 24.34 -23.56 -37.31
N MET A 628 23.43 -23.59 -36.34
CA MET A 628 23.40 -24.60 -35.27
C MET A 628 23.07 -26.00 -35.79
N ALA A 629 22.27 -26.11 -36.86
CA ALA A 629 21.97 -27.39 -37.50
C ALA A 629 23.15 -27.92 -38.35
N THR A 630 24.05 -27.03 -38.79
CA THR A 630 25.13 -27.38 -39.72
C THR A 630 26.31 -28.00 -38.99
N ASN A 631 26.46 -29.32 -39.11
CA ASN A 631 27.56 -30.04 -38.46
C ASN A 631 28.94 -29.79 -39.08
N ASN A 632 29.00 -29.26 -40.31
CA ASN A 632 30.25 -28.95 -40.99
C ASN A 632 30.84 -27.62 -40.46
N PRO A 633 31.99 -27.62 -39.75
CA PRO A 633 32.50 -26.40 -39.12
C PRO A 633 32.91 -25.32 -40.13
N ARG A 634 33.32 -25.70 -41.34
CA ARG A 634 33.70 -24.75 -42.38
C ARG A 634 32.49 -23.96 -42.87
N ALA A 635 31.39 -24.66 -43.17
CA ALA A 635 30.15 -24.01 -43.61
C ALA A 635 29.49 -23.22 -42.48
N ALA A 636 29.44 -23.79 -41.27
CA ALA A 636 28.88 -23.10 -40.11
C ALA A 636 29.64 -21.78 -39.81
N ASN A 637 30.97 -21.77 -39.87
CA ASN A 637 31.77 -20.56 -39.71
C ASN A 637 31.59 -19.57 -40.88
N ALA A 638 31.50 -20.04 -42.11
CA ALA A 638 31.27 -19.17 -43.27
C ALA A 638 29.90 -18.49 -43.22
N LEU A 639 28.86 -19.24 -42.85
CA LEU A 639 27.51 -18.70 -42.61
C LEU A 639 27.51 -17.72 -41.43
N TRP A 640 28.19 -18.05 -40.33
CA TRP A 640 28.33 -17.17 -39.17
C TRP A 640 28.97 -15.83 -39.52
N GLN A 641 30.07 -15.83 -40.27
CA GLN A 641 30.77 -14.61 -40.69
C GLN A 641 29.92 -13.72 -41.60
N ASN A 642 29.02 -14.32 -42.40
CA ASN A 642 28.19 -13.61 -43.36
C ASN A 642 26.73 -13.45 -42.90
N ARG A 643 26.42 -13.73 -41.63
CA ARG A 643 25.03 -13.75 -41.11
C ARG A 643 24.30 -12.41 -41.21
N SER A 644 25.03 -11.30 -41.15
CA SER A 644 24.49 -9.94 -41.28
C SER A 644 24.35 -9.45 -42.72
N VAL A 645 24.97 -10.12 -43.71
CA VAL A 645 24.94 -9.70 -45.11
C VAL A 645 23.69 -10.29 -45.78
N LYS A 646 22.88 -9.49 -46.49
CA LYS A 646 21.72 -10.06 -47.19
C LYS A 646 22.17 -10.94 -48.35
N THR A 647 21.49 -12.06 -48.54
CA THR A 647 21.77 -12.99 -49.65
C THR A 647 21.58 -12.30 -51.00
N SER A 648 20.62 -11.38 -51.12
CA SER A 648 20.41 -10.54 -52.29
C SER A 648 21.62 -9.67 -52.64
N ASP A 649 22.33 -9.17 -51.63
CA ASP A 649 23.45 -8.25 -51.82
C ASP A 649 24.68 -9.03 -52.28
N LEU A 650 24.89 -10.22 -51.71
CA LEU A 650 25.90 -11.17 -52.19
C LEU A 650 25.63 -11.58 -53.63
N ARG A 651 24.39 -11.94 -53.95
CA ARG A 651 23.95 -12.26 -55.32
C ARG A 651 24.24 -11.12 -56.29
N GLY A 652 23.96 -9.87 -55.88
CA GLY A 652 24.18 -8.67 -56.69
C GLY A 652 25.64 -8.34 -56.96
N SER A 653 26.59 -8.97 -56.26
CA SER A 653 28.04 -8.79 -56.48
C SER A 653 28.60 -9.57 -57.68
N PHE A 654 27.78 -10.39 -58.33
CA PHE A 654 28.18 -11.23 -59.47
C PHE A 654 27.41 -10.87 -60.75
N GLU A 655 27.95 -11.26 -61.90
CA GLU A 655 27.21 -11.18 -63.16
C GLU A 655 25.93 -12.01 -63.08
N LYS A 656 24.85 -11.51 -63.70
CA LYS A 656 23.53 -12.13 -63.64
C LYS A 656 23.55 -13.59 -64.10
N THR A 657 24.28 -13.89 -65.17
CA THR A 657 24.43 -15.25 -65.73
C THR A 657 25.05 -16.23 -64.73
N ASP A 658 26.08 -15.80 -63.99
CA ASP A 658 26.75 -16.62 -62.98
C ASP A 658 25.86 -16.81 -61.75
N ALA A 659 25.18 -15.75 -61.31
CA ALA A 659 24.24 -15.81 -60.19
C ALA A 659 23.04 -16.73 -60.49
N ASP A 660 22.47 -16.65 -61.69
CA ASP A 660 21.37 -17.51 -62.16
C ASP A 660 21.84 -18.99 -62.26
N SER A 661 23.07 -19.22 -62.74
CA SER A 661 23.69 -20.56 -62.81
C SER A 661 23.90 -21.17 -61.42
N ALA A 662 24.39 -20.39 -60.46
CA ALA A 662 24.53 -20.81 -59.06
C ALA A 662 23.17 -21.15 -58.42
N ASP A 663 22.16 -20.29 -58.63
CA ASP A 663 20.78 -20.51 -58.17
C ASP A 663 20.20 -21.82 -58.72
N SER A 664 20.33 -22.05 -60.04
CA SER A 664 19.86 -23.28 -60.69
C SER A 664 20.56 -24.51 -60.12
N SER A 665 21.89 -24.48 -60.03
CA SER A 665 22.68 -25.59 -59.50
C SER A 665 22.30 -25.91 -58.05
N TRP A 666 22.12 -24.90 -57.19
CA TRP A 666 21.68 -25.11 -55.81
C TRP A 666 20.29 -25.75 -55.76
N ASN A 667 19.33 -25.22 -56.53
CA ASN A 667 17.97 -25.76 -56.56
C ASN A 667 17.96 -27.21 -57.04
N ASP A 668 18.78 -27.55 -58.04
CA ASP A 668 18.89 -28.90 -58.57
C ASP A 668 19.49 -29.88 -57.55
N GLN A 669 20.57 -29.49 -56.86
CA GLN A 669 21.21 -30.33 -55.83
C GLN A 669 20.31 -30.56 -54.61
N SER A 670 19.56 -29.54 -54.22
CA SER A 670 18.74 -29.56 -53.00
C SER A 670 17.31 -30.03 -53.20
N LYS A 671 16.91 -30.30 -54.45
CA LYS A 671 15.54 -30.67 -54.85
C LYS A 671 14.97 -31.83 -54.04
N ASP A 672 15.72 -32.91 -53.89
CA ASP A 672 15.24 -34.10 -53.20
C ASP A 672 15.04 -33.83 -51.71
N PHE A 673 15.99 -33.12 -51.08
CA PHE A 673 15.87 -32.70 -49.69
C PHE A 673 14.67 -31.78 -49.47
N ALA A 674 14.48 -30.79 -50.34
CA ALA A 674 13.33 -29.89 -50.33
C ALA A 674 12.01 -30.68 -50.41
N GLY A 675 11.96 -31.71 -51.26
CA GLY A 675 10.82 -32.62 -51.38
C GLY A 675 10.44 -33.28 -50.05
N THR A 676 11.43 -33.74 -49.27
CA THR A 676 11.18 -34.34 -47.94
C THR A 676 10.66 -33.34 -46.91
N MET A 677 11.04 -32.07 -47.04
CA MET A 677 10.62 -31.01 -46.12
C MET A 677 9.22 -30.49 -46.42
N VAL A 678 8.84 -30.39 -47.70
CA VAL A 678 7.53 -29.86 -48.11
C VAL A 678 6.39 -30.77 -47.66
N VAL A 679 6.61 -32.09 -47.64
CA VAL A 679 5.60 -33.06 -47.18
C VAL A 679 5.51 -33.18 -45.66
N GLN A 680 6.51 -32.66 -44.94
CA GLN A 680 6.52 -32.62 -43.48
C GLN A 680 5.68 -31.43 -42.97
N PRO A 681 4.76 -31.64 -42.01
CA PRO A 681 4.04 -30.54 -41.38
C PRO A 681 4.98 -29.45 -40.84
N GLY A 682 4.86 -28.23 -41.35
CA GLY A 682 5.72 -27.09 -40.99
C GLY A 682 7.12 -27.10 -41.64
N GLY A 683 7.46 -28.12 -42.41
CA GLY A 683 8.80 -28.27 -43.01
C GLY A 683 9.08 -27.26 -44.14
N SER A 684 8.07 -26.68 -44.79
CA SER A 684 8.27 -25.61 -45.79
C SER A 684 8.95 -24.36 -45.20
N ALA A 685 8.60 -23.98 -43.96
CA ALA A 685 9.23 -22.83 -43.31
C ALA A 685 10.70 -23.12 -42.95
N VAL A 686 10.97 -24.34 -42.48
CA VAL A 686 12.32 -24.82 -42.18
C VAL A 686 13.15 -24.87 -43.47
N TRP A 687 12.60 -25.41 -44.55
CA TRP A 687 13.22 -25.45 -45.86
C TRP A 687 13.58 -24.06 -46.37
N ASN A 688 12.68 -23.07 -46.27
CA ASN A 688 12.97 -21.71 -46.70
C ASN A 688 14.22 -21.14 -46.00
N ASN A 689 14.41 -21.43 -44.71
CA ASN A 689 15.59 -21.02 -43.97
C ASN A 689 16.86 -21.71 -44.50
N PHE A 690 16.83 -23.03 -44.69
CA PHE A 690 17.96 -23.78 -45.25
C PHE A 690 18.30 -23.37 -46.68
N ASN A 691 17.28 -23.16 -47.52
CA ASN A 691 17.43 -22.71 -48.90
C ASN A 691 18.11 -21.34 -48.96
N GLU A 692 17.65 -20.39 -48.14
CA GLU A 692 18.22 -19.04 -48.06
C GLU A 692 19.69 -19.07 -47.61
N GLN A 693 20.01 -19.84 -46.56
CA GLN A 693 21.39 -19.94 -46.08
C GLN A 693 22.30 -20.74 -47.03
N GLY A 694 21.76 -21.76 -47.71
CA GLY A 694 22.49 -22.53 -48.71
C GLY A 694 22.91 -21.68 -49.90
N LYS A 695 22.01 -20.84 -50.41
CA LYS A 695 22.32 -19.84 -51.44
C LYS A 695 23.34 -18.82 -50.95
N ARG A 696 23.21 -18.33 -49.72
CA ARG A 696 24.20 -17.44 -49.10
C ARG A 696 25.59 -18.06 -49.12
N LEU A 697 25.71 -19.31 -48.65
CA LEU A 697 26.99 -20.02 -48.64
C LEU A 697 27.54 -20.23 -50.05
N THR A 698 26.67 -20.53 -51.01
CA THR A 698 27.03 -20.63 -52.43
C THR A 698 27.70 -19.34 -52.92
N TYR A 699 27.08 -18.19 -52.72
CA TYR A 699 27.68 -16.90 -53.10
C TYR A 699 28.95 -16.58 -52.32
N THR A 700 29.02 -16.95 -51.03
CA THR A 700 30.25 -16.81 -50.24
C THR A 700 31.40 -17.64 -50.82
N TYR A 701 31.13 -18.84 -51.32
CA TYR A 701 32.13 -19.67 -52.01
C TYR A 701 32.52 -19.11 -53.38
N MET A 702 31.58 -18.52 -54.12
CA MET A 702 31.89 -17.78 -55.36
C MET A 702 32.79 -16.57 -55.09
N GLN A 703 32.59 -15.84 -53.99
CA GLN A 703 33.46 -14.71 -53.61
C GLN A 703 34.90 -15.17 -53.31
N ARG A 704 35.06 -16.45 -52.94
CA ARG A 704 36.35 -17.10 -52.70
C ARG A 704 36.95 -17.73 -53.97
N GLY A 705 36.35 -17.48 -55.14
CA GLY A 705 36.87 -17.87 -56.45
C GLY A 705 36.36 -19.21 -57.00
N MET A 706 35.36 -19.84 -56.36
CA MET A 706 34.74 -21.06 -56.92
C MET A 706 33.81 -20.73 -58.09
N SER A 707 33.72 -21.61 -59.08
CA SER A 707 32.73 -21.49 -60.16
C SER A 707 31.30 -21.59 -59.60
N PRO A 708 30.28 -21.00 -60.25
CA PRO A 708 28.89 -21.06 -59.80
C PRO A 708 28.39 -22.47 -59.48
N GLY A 709 28.67 -23.43 -60.36
CA GLY A 709 28.25 -24.82 -60.22
C GLY A 709 28.96 -25.55 -59.08
N ASP A 710 30.28 -25.40 -58.98
CA ASP A 710 31.08 -26.04 -57.93
C ASP A 710 30.77 -25.46 -56.55
N ALA A 711 30.56 -24.14 -56.48
CA ALA A 711 30.17 -23.45 -55.26
C ALA A 711 28.83 -23.97 -54.72
N ALA A 712 27.82 -24.09 -55.59
CA ALA A 712 26.49 -24.58 -55.21
C ALA A 712 26.51 -26.04 -54.76
N LYS A 713 27.26 -26.89 -55.50
CA LYS A 713 27.45 -28.30 -55.13
C LYS A 713 28.16 -28.43 -53.78
N GLN A 714 29.21 -27.65 -53.55
CA GLN A 714 29.95 -27.67 -52.28
C GLN A 714 29.08 -27.18 -51.12
N ALA A 715 28.33 -26.09 -51.31
CA ALA A 715 27.41 -25.57 -50.31
C ALA A 715 26.33 -26.60 -49.97
N TYR A 716 25.79 -27.31 -50.96
CA TYR A 716 24.81 -28.38 -50.72
C TYR A 716 25.42 -29.51 -49.88
N GLN A 717 26.62 -29.97 -50.22
CA GLN A 717 27.30 -31.02 -49.44
C GLN A 717 27.49 -30.58 -47.98
N ASP A 718 28.00 -29.37 -47.75
CA ASP A 718 28.32 -28.95 -46.39
C ASP A 718 27.07 -28.71 -45.51
N VAL A 719 25.99 -28.20 -46.10
CA VAL A 719 24.78 -27.82 -45.34
C VAL A 719 23.79 -28.99 -45.23
N LEU A 720 23.71 -29.87 -46.24
CA LEU A 720 22.68 -30.90 -46.34
C LEU A 720 23.26 -32.28 -46.66
N GLY A 721 24.06 -32.42 -47.72
CA GLY A 721 24.48 -33.71 -48.26
C GLY A 721 25.34 -34.56 -47.32
N GLU A 722 26.24 -33.94 -46.55
CA GLU A 722 27.03 -34.63 -45.52
C GLU A 722 26.21 -35.01 -44.29
N GLN A 723 25.03 -34.41 -44.11
CA GLN A 723 24.23 -34.53 -42.90
C GLN A 723 23.04 -35.46 -43.08
N TYR A 724 22.50 -35.57 -44.29
CA TYR A 724 21.29 -36.33 -44.56
C TYR A 724 21.43 -37.19 -45.82
N GLN A 725 20.74 -38.32 -45.79
CA GLN A 725 20.37 -39.08 -46.98
C GLN A 725 18.86 -38.92 -47.21
N THR A 726 18.46 -38.80 -48.47
CA THR A 726 17.06 -38.65 -48.88
C THR A 726 16.58 -39.92 -49.57
N ASN A 727 15.30 -40.25 -49.38
CA ASN A 727 14.65 -41.34 -50.08
C ASN A 727 13.16 -41.02 -50.27
N GLY A 728 12.78 -40.66 -51.50
CA GLY A 728 11.42 -40.26 -51.82
C GLY A 728 10.94 -39.08 -50.96
N THR A 729 9.97 -39.33 -50.10
CA THR A 729 9.29 -38.33 -49.26
C THR A 729 9.89 -38.17 -47.86
N TRP A 730 10.97 -38.89 -47.54
CA TRP A 730 11.61 -38.81 -46.24
C TRP A 730 13.13 -38.70 -46.35
N ARG A 731 13.73 -38.19 -45.29
CA ARG A 731 15.17 -38.07 -45.10
C ARG A 731 15.59 -38.77 -43.81
N MET A 732 16.84 -39.19 -43.75
CA MET A 732 17.46 -39.77 -42.57
C MET A 732 18.78 -39.04 -42.26
N PRO A 733 18.97 -38.58 -41.03
CA PRO A 733 20.26 -38.07 -40.59
C PRO A 733 21.36 -39.13 -40.70
N ASN A 734 22.53 -38.76 -41.20
CA ASN A 734 23.67 -39.68 -41.33
C ASN A 734 24.18 -40.18 -39.97
N ASN A 735 23.99 -39.39 -38.90
CA ASN A 735 24.33 -39.79 -37.53
C ASN A 735 23.34 -40.82 -36.93
N ALA A 736 22.22 -41.13 -37.59
CA ALA A 736 21.32 -42.21 -37.17
C ALA A 736 21.99 -43.59 -37.24
N GLY A 737 23.09 -43.73 -38.01
CA GLY A 737 23.92 -44.95 -38.01
C GLY A 737 23.27 -46.17 -38.65
N HIS A 738 22.26 -45.97 -39.50
CA HIS A 738 21.53 -47.03 -40.19
C HIS A 738 21.70 -46.95 -41.71
N ASP A 739 21.56 -48.09 -42.40
CA ASP A 739 21.54 -48.14 -43.87
C ASP A 739 20.15 -47.71 -44.35
N ILE A 740 20.07 -46.66 -45.17
CA ILE A 740 18.80 -46.11 -45.65
C ILE A 740 17.96 -47.14 -46.41
N ARG A 741 18.60 -48.12 -47.05
CA ARG A 741 17.92 -49.22 -47.74
C ARG A 741 17.25 -50.19 -46.77
N ASP A 742 17.90 -50.47 -45.64
CA ASP A 742 17.33 -51.32 -44.59
C ASP A 742 16.12 -50.62 -43.95
N VAL A 743 16.21 -49.31 -43.72
CA VAL A 743 15.06 -48.53 -43.23
C VAL A 743 13.91 -48.53 -44.25
N ASN A 744 14.20 -48.34 -45.54
CA ASN A 744 13.20 -48.38 -46.61
C ASN A 744 12.48 -49.74 -46.70
N ASP A 745 13.25 -50.83 -46.70
CA ASP A 745 12.69 -52.18 -46.72
C ASP A 745 11.84 -52.44 -45.48
N GLY A 746 12.29 -51.99 -44.31
CA GLY A 746 11.51 -52.07 -43.06
C GLY A 746 10.22 -51.27 -43.11
N ALA A 747 10.24 -50.05 -43.66
CA ALA A 747 9.06 -49.20 -43.79
C ALA A 747 8.01 -49.83 -44.72
N ASN A 748 8.44 -50.47 -45.80
CA ASN A 748 7.56 -51.22 -46.71
C ASN A 748 6.96 -52.46 -46.02
N VAL A 749 7.78 -53.21 -45.28
CA VAL A 749 7.32 -54.40 -44.54
C VAL A 749 6.35 -54.02 -43.43
N TYR A 750 6.62 -52.92 -42.71
CA TYR A 750 5.73 -52.40 -41.67
C TYR A 750 4.36 -52.04 -42.27
N LEU A 751 4.34 -51.26 -43.35
CA LEU A 751 3.09 -50.84 -44.01
C LEU A 751 2.30 -52.05 -44.56
N LYS A 752 3.00 -53.04 -45.12
CA LYS A 752 2.39 -54.29 -45.59
C LYS A 752 1.72 -55.08 -44.47
N ASN A 753 2.34 -55.12 -43.28
CA ASN A 753 1.89 -55.92 -42.14
C ASN A 753 0.93 -55.16 -41.20
N LEU A 754 0.78 -53.84 -41.36
CA LEU A 754 -0.17 -53.03 -40.60
C LEU A 754 -1.61 -53.53 -40.83
N SER A 755 -2.35 -53.82 -39.75
CA SER A 755 -3.70 -54.40 -39.82
C SER A 755 -4.82 -53.38 -39.51
N ALA A 756 -6.06 -53.72 -39.88
CA ALA A 756 -7.22 -52.83 -39.78
C ALA A 756 -7.61 -52.49 -38.33
N ASP A 757 -7.30 -53.36 -37.36
CA ASP A 757 -7.53 -53.15 -35.92
C ASP A 757 -6.49 -52.25 -35.26
N GLN A 758 -5.33 -52.04 -35.91
CA GLN A 758 -4.25 -51.21 -35.39
C GLN A 758 -4.39 -49.73 -35.75
N ILE A 759 -5.35 -49.38 -36.62
CA ILE A 759 -5.54 -48.04 -37.14
C ILE A 759 -6.84 -47.42 -36.64
N MET A 760 -6.86 -46.09 -36.53
CA MET A 760 -8.11 -45.35 -36.51
C MET A 760 -8.69 -45.36 -37.93
N PRO A 761 -9.95 -45.79 -38.13
CA PRO A 761 -10.54 -45.77 -39.46
C PRO A 761 -10.57 -44.34 -40.01
N LEU A 762 -10.25 -44.21 -41.29
CA LEU A 762 -10.48 -42.98 -42.03
C LEU A 762 -11.99 -42.73 -42.13
N ILE A 763 -12.40 -41.49 -42.38
CA ILE A 763 -13.82 -41.14 -42.56
C ILE A 763 -14.38 -41.98 -43.72
N GLY A 764 -15.20 -42.97 -43.35
CA GLY A 764 -15.85 -43.92 -44.25
C GLY A 764 -17.32 -43.57 -44.49
N ASP A 765 -18.03 -44.45 -45.19
CA ASP A 765 -19.47 -44.30 -45.37
C ASP A 765 -20.18 -44.66 -44.05
N ALA A 766 -20.93 -43.72 -43.47
CA ALA A 766 -21.65 -43.91 -42.21
C ALA A 766 -22.71 -45.02 -42.27
N ARG A 767 -23.03 -45.54 -43.46
CA ARG A 767 -23.96 -46.65 -43.68
C ARG A 767 -23.28 -48.03 -43.66
N LEU A 768 -21.94 -48.09 -43.66
CA LEU A 768 -21.18 -49.33 -43.62
C LEU A 768 -20.82 -49.71 -42.16
N PRO A 769 -20.74 -51.01 -41.83
CA PRO A 769 -20.22 -51.46 -40.54
C PRO A 769 -18.79 -50.96 -40.29
N ASP A 770 -18.45 -50.67 -39.04
CA ASP A 770 -17.13 -50.16 -38.65
C ASP A 770 -15.97 -51.06 -39.10
N GLU A 771 -16.16 -52.37 -39.09
CA GLU A 771 -15.19 -53.35 -39.57
C GLU A 771 -14.89 -53.18 -41.08
N VAL A 772 -15.94 -52.96 -41.89
CA VAL A 772 -15.81 -52.72 -43.33
C VAL A 772 -15.11 -51.37 -43.58
N ASN A 773 -15.47 -50.34 -42.81
CA ASN A 773 -14.82 -49.04 -42.90
C ASN A 773 -13.33 -49.11 -42.52
N ARG A 774 -12.94 -49.94 -41.55
CA ARG A 774 -11.53 -50.19 -41.19
C ARG A 774 -10.77 -50.95 -42.27
N GLU A 775 -11.35 -52.00 -42.83
CA GLU A 775 -10.74 -52.76 -43.94
C GLU A 775 -10.52 -51.88 -45.19
N GLN A 776 -11.51 -51.04 -45.53
CA GLN A 776 -11.34 -50.06 -46.61
C GLN A 776 -10.28 -49.02 -46.27
N SER A 777 -10.18 -48.59 -45.02
CA SER A 777 -9.18 -47.63 -44.56
C SER A 777 -7.77 -48.19 -44.69
N ILE A 778 -7.52 -49.44 -44.25
CA ILE A 778 -6.18 -50.03 -44.34
C ILE A 778 -5.76 -50.27 -45.80
N SER A 779 -6.70 -50.65 -46.69
CA SER A 779 -6.42 -50.72 -48.13
C SER A 779 -5.97 -49.37 -48.68
N ARG A 780 -6.73 -48.31 -48.41
CA ARG A 780 -6.38 -46.94 -48.85
C ARG A 780 -5.05 -46.47 -48.31
N ILE A 781 -4.76 -46.78 -47.05
CA ILE A 781 -3.48 -46.46 -46.39
C ILE A 781 -2.33 -47.19 -47.07
N ARG A 782 -2.44 -48.50 -47.35
CA ARG A 782 -1.37 -49.24 -48.04
C ARG A 782 -1.09 -48.72 -49.45
N ASP A 783 -2.14 -48.28 -50.15
CA ASP A 783 -2.03 -47.84 -51.54
C ASP A 783 -1.54 -46.39 -51.68
N ASN A 784 -1.85 -45.52 -50.72
CA ASN A 784 -1.69 -44.07 -50.88
C ASN A 784 -0.94 -43.37 -49.74
N ALA A 785 -0.66 -44.05 -48.63
CA ALA A 785 0.13 -43.45 -47.56
C ALA A 785 1.61 -43.41 -47.92
N GLN A 786 2.27 -42.38 -47.42
CA GLN A 786 3.69 -42.12 -47.59
C GLN A 786 4.35 -41.97 -46.22
N TRP A 787 5.59 -42.41 -46.14
CA TRP A 787 6.43 -42.19 -44.98
C TRP A 787 7.08 -40.81 -45.05
N VAL A 788 7.05 -40.08 -43.94
CA VAL A 788 7.65 -38.76 -43.80
C VAL A 788 8.51 -38.74 -42.54
N THR A 789 9.65 -38.04 -42.56
CA THR A 789 10.50 -37.90 -41.37
C THR A 789 9.73 -37.20 -40.25
N ASN A 790 9.77 -37.76 -39.04
CA ASN A 790 9.11 -37.17 -37.88
C ASN A 790 9.83 -35.89 -37.39
N ASN A 791 9.17 -35.12 -36.52
CA ASN A 791 9.63 -33.78 -36.13
C ASN A 791 10.92 -33.75 -35.28
N ASP A 792 11.32 -34.85 -34.67
CA ASP A 792 12.60 -34.97 -33.96
C ASP A 792 13.66 -35.75 -34.74
N GLU A 793 13.36 -36.10 -35.99
CA GLU A 793 14.27 -36.77 -36.93
C GLU A 793 14.82 -38.11 -36.41
N THR A 794 14.05 -38.81 -35.57
CA THR A 794 14.41 -40.12 -35.01
C THR A 794 13.74 -41.29 -35.74
N GLY A 795 12.80 -41.01 -36.64
CA GLY A 795 12.05 -42.04 -37.34
C GLY A 795 11.11 -41.50 -38.40
N LEU A 796 10.17 -42.35 -38.83
CA LEU A 796 9.19 -42.06 -39.86
C LEU A 796 7.77 -42.07 -39.29
N THR A 797 6.96 -41.15 -39.77
CA THR A 797 5.53 -41.05 -39.49
C THR A 797 4.73 -41.29 -40.76
N LEU A 798 3.66 -42.07 -40.65
CA LEU A 798 2.81 -42.41 -41.78
C LEU A 798 1.80 -41.28 -42.05
N MET A 799 1.74 -40.83 -43.30
CA MET A 799 0.88 -39.73 -43.73
C MET A 799 0.15 -40.05 -45.02
N MET A 800 -1.06 -39.50 -45.20
CA MET A 800 -1.79 -39.61 -46.45
C MET A 800 -2.46 -38.27 -46.76
N ASN A 801 -2.24 -37.73 -47.96
CA ASN A 801 -2.76 -36.42 -48.38
C ASN A 801 -2.44 -35.28 -47.40
N GLY A 802 -1.26 -35.32 -46.78
CA GLY A 802 -0.83 -34.32 -45.79
C GLY A 802 -1.44 -34.47 -44.39
N LEU A 803 -2.26 -35.50 -44.14
CA LEU A 803 -2.84 -35.82 -42.83
C LEU A 803 -2.10 -36.98 -42.16
N LEU A 804 -2.00 -36.92 -40.83
CA LEU A 804 -1.42 -37.99 -40.01
C LEU A 804 -2.36 -39.20 -39.99
N ILE A 805 -1.79 -40.39 -40.17
CA ILE A 805 -2.51 -41.63 -39.92
C ILE A 805 -2.35 -42.01 -38.44
N ASN A 806 -3.47 -42.19 -37.75
CA ASN A 806 -3.48 -42.51 -36.33
C ASN A 806 -3.70 -44.01 -36.09
N ASN A 807 -3.13 -44.51 -35.00
CA ASN A 807 -3.40 -45.84 -34.47
C ASN A 807 -4.77 -45.91 -33.77
N ALA A 808 -5.17 -47.10 -33.32
CA ALA A 808 -6.45 -47.32 -32.64
C ALA A 808 -6.65 -46.47 -31.36
N GLN A 809 -5.56 -45.97 -30.75
CA GLN A 809 -5.56 -45.09 -29.58
C GLN A 809 -5.63 -43.59 -29.96
N GLY A 810 -5.76 -43.27 -31.24
CA GLY A 810 -5.82 -41.89 -31.74
C GLY A 810 -4.46 -41.18 -31.81
N GLN A 811 -3.34 -41.90 -31.67
CA GLN A 811 -1.99 -41.34 -31.75
C GLN A 811 -1.39 -41.55 -33.15
N PRO A 812 -0.56 -40.63 -33.67
CA PRO A 812 0.09 -40.82 -34.97
C PRO A 812 0.94 -42.10 -35.03
N ILE A 813 0.88 -42.82 -36.15
CA ILE A 813 1.73 -44.00 -36.38
C ILE A 813 3.14 -43.51 -36.71
N THR A 814 4.04 -43.62 -35.73
CA THR A 814 5.45 -43.27 -35.83
C THR A 814 6.33 -44.46 -35.45
N VAL A 815 7.34 -44.75 -36.25
CA VAL A 815 8.28 -45.87 -36.04
C VAL A 815 9.71 -45.35 -36.11
N SER A 816 10.57 -45.76 -35.18
CA SER A 816 11.97 -45.29 -35.12
C SER A 816 12.79 -45.81 -36.31
N PHE A 817 13.83 -45.09 -36.70
CA PHE A 817 14.78 -45.57 -37.72
C PHE A 817 15.43 -46.89 -37.32
N ALA A 818 15.71 -47.08 -36.03
CA ALA A 818 16.31 -48.31 -35.51
C ALA A 818 15.38 -49.52 -35.69
N ASP A 819 14.10 -49.37 -35.38
CA ASP A 819 13.11 -50.45 -35.52
C ASP A 819 12.86 -50.78 -36.99
N LEU A 820 12.77 -49.76 -37.86
CA LEU A 820 12.64 -49.94 -39.30
C LEU A 820 13.87 -50.62 -39.90
N ALA A 821 15.08 -50.16 -39.57
CA ALA A 821 16.32 -50.78 -40.04
C ALA A 821 16.43 -52.24 -39.63
N LYS A 822 16.07 -52.57 -38.37
CA LYS A 822 16.04 -53.94 -37.87
C LYS A 822 15.02 -54.80 -38.63
N LEU A 823 13.83 -54.27 -38.88
CA LEU A 823 12.77 -54.96 -39.62
C LEU A 823 13.18 -55.23 -41.08
N GLY A 824 13.79 -54.26 -41.75
CA GLY A 824 14.22 -54.40 -43.14
C GLY A 824 15.47 -55.25 -43.30
N ALA A 825 16.41 -55.22 -42.35
CA ALA A 825 17.58 -56.11 -42.39
C ALA A 825 17.20 -57.61 -42.39
N GLY A 826 16.09 -57.96 -41.75
CA GLY A 826 15.52 -59.32 -41.77
C GLY A 826 14.66 -59.66 -43.00
N ASN A 827 14.32 -58.66 -43.83
CA ASN A 827 13.37 -58.79 -44.95
C ASN A 827 13.84 -58.05 -46.21
N ARG A 828 15.16 -58.01 -46.46
CA ARG A 828 15.75 -57.26 -47.56
C ARG A 828 15.22 -57.74 -48.92
N THR A 829 15.00 -56.81 -49.84
CA THR A 829 14.70 -57.18 -51.23
C THR A 829 15.92 -57.80 -51.91
N THR A 830 15.71 -58.67 -52.91
CA THR A 830 16.79 -59.35 -53.64
C THR A 830 17.78 -58.37 -54.28
N TRP A 831 17.28 -57.24 -54.79
CA TRP A 831 18.09 -56.18 -55.40
C TRP A 831 18.93 -55.40 -54.36
N ASN A 832 18.36 -55.09 -53.20
CA ASN A 832 19.08 -54.41 -52.11
C ASN A 832 20.15 -55.33 -51.47
N SER A 833 19.89 -56.64 -51.42
CA SER A 833 20.85 -57.63 -50.96
C SER A 833 22.08 -57.71 -51.88
N LEU A 834 21.87 -57.67 -53.20
CA LEU A 834 22.94 -57.70 -54.21
C LEU A 834 23.78 -56.42 -54.20
N THR A 835 23.15 -55.24 -54.18
CA THR A 835 23.86 -53.95 -54.18
C THR A 835 24.67 -53.73 -52.90
N LYS A 836 24.14 -54.14 -51.74
CA LYS A 836 24.88 -54.09 -50.46
C LYS A 836 26.09 -55.02 -50.47
N PHE A 837 25.96 -56.22 -51.02
CA PHE A 837 27.09 -57.15 -51.18
C PHE A 837 28.22 -56.55 -52.05
N VAL A 838 27.87 -55.91 -53.17
CA VAL A 838 28.84 -55.28 -54.09
C VAL A 838 29.51 -54.03 -53.48
N GLN A 839 28.79 -53.26 -52.66
CA GLN A 839 29.29 -52.01 -52.08
C GLN A 839 29.98 -52.17 -50.73
N THR A 840 29.92 -53.35 -50.10
CA THR A 840 30.61 -53.60 -48.83
C THR A 840 32.12 -53.81 -49.13
N PRO A 841 33.01 -52.90 -48.70
CA PRO A 841 34.43 -53.07 -48.96
C PRO A 841 34.93 -54.31 -48.21
N VAL A 842 35.51 -55.28 -48.93
CA VAL A 842 36.19 -56.41 -48.29
C VAL A 842 37.47 -55.85 -47.66
N LYS A 843 37.56 -55.85 -46.32
CA LYS A 843 38.81 -55.50 -45.62
C LYS A 843 39.87 -56.54 -45.98
N TYR A 844 40.81 -56.18 -46.84
CA TYR A 844 42.02 -56.96 -47.08
C TYR A 844 42.95 -56.78 -45.87
N THR A 845 43.23 -57.88 -45.16
CA THR A 845 44.28 -57.95 -44.14
C THR A 845 45.45 -58.73 -44.74
N PRO A 846 46.63 -58.13 -44.97
CA PRO A 846 47.78 -58.85 -45.53
C PRO A 846 48.15 -60.04 -44.62
N GLY A 847 48.13 -61.27 -45.14
CA GLY A 847 48.57 -62.48 -44.44
C GLY A 847 47.52 -63.53 -44.08
N GLN A 848 46.23 -63.32 -44.35
CA GLN A 848 45.20 -64.38 -44.21
C GLN A 848 44.70 -64.85 -45.58
N SER A 849 45.25 -65.96 -46.09
CA SER A 849 44.65 -66.68 -47.20
C SER A 849 43.41 -67.45 -46.71
N LYS A 850 42.22 -66.93 -47.00
CA LYS A 850 41.06 -67.78 -47.26
C LYS A 850 40.82 -67.75 -48.76
N ASN A 851 40.78 -68.93 -49.38
CA ASN A 851 40.58 -69.16 -50.81
C ASN A 851 39.28 -68.50 -51.28
N TYR A 852 39.36 -67.24 -51.71
CA TYR A 852 38.32 -66.60 -52.51
C TYR A 852 38.87 -66.50 -53.93
N THR A 853 38.62 -67.52 -54.74
CA THR A 853 38.86 -67.46 -56.18
C THR A 853 37.74 -66.67 -56.86
N VAL A 854 38.02 -66.13 -58.05
CA VAL A 854 37.01 -65.45 -58.90
C VAL A 854 35.82 -66.38 -59.19
N GLU A 855 36.05 -67.69 -59.28
CA GLU A 855 35.00 -68.72 -59.35
C GLU A 855 34.07 -68.71 -58.12
N SER A 856 34.57 -68.56 -56.89
CA SER A 856 33.72 -68.58 -55.68
C SER A 856 32.78 -67.36 -55.57
N GLN A 857 33.23 -66.19 -56.05
CA GLN A 857 32.40 -64.99 -56.11
C GLN A 857 31.37 -65.10 -57.25
N ARG A 858 31.73 -65.75 -58.37
CA ARG A 858 30.82 -66.06 -59.47
C ARG A 858 29.73 -67.05 -59.07
N GLU A 859 30.06 -68.12 -58.33
CA GLU A 859 29.07 -69.09 -57.84
C GLU A 859 28.10 -68.48 -56.82
N ASN A 860 28.57 -67.57 -55.95
CA ASN A 860 27.71 -66.89 -54.99
C ASN A 860 26.78 -65.87 -55.70
N LEU A 861 27.27 -65.16 -56.71
CA LEU A 861 26.45 -64.31 -57.59
C LEU A 861 25.43 -65.14 -58.39
N ILE A 862 25.82 -66.31 -58.91
CA ILE A 862 24.91 -67.22 -59.61
C ILE A 862 23.84 -67.78 -58.66
N ASN A 863 24.19 -68.14 -57.42
CA ASN A 863 23.20 -68.60 -56.43
C ASN A 863 22.20 -67.51 -56.03
N ILE A 864 22.63 -66.25 -55.90
CA ILE A 864 21.71 -65.13 -55.62
C ILE A 864 20.79 -64.84 -56.82
N ILE A 865 21.32 -64.94 -58.06
CA ILE A 865 20.52 -64.76 -59.29
C ILE A 865 19.54 -65.93 -59.51
N GLN A 866 19.97 -67.18 -59.26
CA GLN A 866 19.13 -68.37 -59.42
C GLN A 866 18.03 -68.47 -58.37
N ASN A 867 18.30 -68.08 -57.12
CA ASN A 867 17.26 -68.04 -56.08
C ASN A 867 16.26 -66.88 -56.29
N GLY A 868 16.63 -65.84 -57.03
CA GLY A 868 15.72 -64.76 -57.44
C GLY A 868 14.76 -65.14 -58.58
N GLN A 869 15.07 -66.18 -59.37
CA GLN A 869 14.21 -66.63 -60.49
C GLN A 869 13.05 -67.54 -60.08
N GLN A 870 12.92 -67.95 -58.81
CA GLN A 870 11.81 -68.82 -58.38
C GLN A 870 10.52 -68.07 -57.98
N THR A 871 10.51 -66.74 -57.98
CA THR A 871 9.30 -65.94 -57.71
C THR A 871 9.13 -64.84 -58.75
N GLY A 872 8.62 -65.22 -59.93
CA GLY A 872 8.19 -64.27 -60.96
C GLY A 872 8.12 -64.94 -62.33
N ARG A 873 6.91 -65.26 -62.80
CA ARG A 873 6.62 -65.26 -64.23
C ARG A 873 6.42 -63.82 -64.69
#